data_AF-A0A2B9DIJ6-F1
#
_entry.id   AF-A0A2B9DIJ6-F1
#
_cell.length_a   1.000
_cell.length_b   1.000
_cell.length_c   1.000
_cell.angle_alpha   90.00
_cell.angle_beta   90.00
_cell.angle_gamma   90.00
#
_symmetry.space_group_name_H-M   'P 1'
#
loop_
_entity.id
_entity.type
_entity.pdbx_description
1 polymer ?
#
loop_
_entity_poly.entity_id
_entity_poly.type
_entity_poly.pdbx_seq_one_letter_code
_entity_poly.pdbx_strand_id
1 'polypeptide(L)'
;MVLNVENKQRILTPYYLKRIGGVPLDKIIGLTASNTVTLIRDTLQIEQQLDNIKDELFHLIFLKVEAEKNPLIRKKLIAIKKNVYKFKEIDLDCVETEGVPLNIIKFVNKWNVRLRELKRMQELYPVIYKEELYRIRKDFQEVVKNENLLNGIVLTSQSMYEKTIQYTTTPIDEQKSRLRKIEPSLAIFLIRAACKTSPFSTFTSTLVEEWDGKENQIENQGIRKSFVKINYTLVMRIFDHLLLHDDVMPFCTYHLNSTVSEDNNVVSYIINEDKVDKTSKVFRSNEKLININNNPLIKKIVELLKEEECLTYNQLFLYVNKIFNSSTKTHSFIKKLNQIQLILPNVCLDQQSENIIEECISKMASFDVGVVRKVCASLSEINKFILLYSDASTDQRNIILSKIKNIIIEIAQFLQVDFPKKLINNIIYEDSILYKNSAEKKEDWEITLNNIELLQKISPIFDIRFRYQSAVAELFIEKYGEKGVCNNVEEFLTLLKPLFDEYLRTLIPGYEPKFGENLAHIKKINKLKKSFMDEFISPTNNGNNVCINKKDIERYYKEIPQELKSRTSSHSFFVQKTRGENSLAIINQVYIGYTEFFTRFLNYYQKSYINSLKRHLKEKVFDNDGVTIELSSSMGFNANLHPAMGEYELEMSDFPLARQTCNSIKINDLS
;
A
#
# COMPACT_ATOMS: atom_id res chain seq x y z
N MET A 1 -3.40 36.88 -9.12
CA MET A 1 -2.69 36.91 -10.42
C MET A 1 -3.29 35.83 -11.30
N VAL A 2 -3.89 36.20 -12.43
CA VAL A 2 -4.40 35.24 -13.42
C VAL A 2 -3.20 34.75 -14.22
N LEU A 3 -2.67 33.58 -13.86
CA LEU A 3 -1.63 32.92 -14.64
C LEU A 3 -2.19 32.62 -16.03
N ASN A 4 -1.47 33.04 -17.07
CA ASN A 4 -1.82 32.79 -18.46
C ASN A 4 -1.72 31.28 -18.74
N VAL A 5 -2.85 30.56 -18.70
CA VAL A 5 -2.92 29.08 -18.74
C VAL A 5 -2.70 28.51 -20.15
N GLU A 6 -2.64 29.35 -21.19
CA GLU A 6 -2.80 28.86 -22.57
C GLU A 6 -1.58 28.23 -23.25
N ASN A 7 -0.41 28.08 -22.61
CA ASN A 7 0.70 27.36 -23.26
C ASN A 7 1.83 26.87 -22.33
N LYS A 8 1.52 26.20 -21.20
CA LYS A 8 2.56 25.46 -20.48
C LYS A 8 2.80 24.11 -21.15
N GLN A 9 3.99 23.96 -21.74
CA GLN A 9 4.52 22.69 -22.25
C GLN A 9 4.50 21.62 -21.14
N ARG A 10 4.21 20.36 -21.49
CA ARG A 10 4.24 19.22 -20.55
C ARG A 10 5.53 19.22 -19.73
N ILE A 11 5.40 19.28 -18.41
CA ILE A 11 6.52 19.18 -17.47
C ILE A 11 6.62 17.73 -17.03
N LEU A 12 7.66 17.04 -17.51
CA LEU A 12 8.00 15.67 -17.09
C LEU A 12 9.15 15.75 -16.10
N THR A 13 9.04 15.00 -15.00
CA THR A 13 10.16 14.83 -14.06
C THR A 13 11.36 14.21 -14.80
N PRO A 14 12.60 14.67 -14.54
CA PRO A 14 13.79 14.16 -15.23
C PRO A 14 14.05 12.66 -15.00
N TYR A 15 13.38 12.06 -14.01
CA TYR A 15 13.54 10.66 -13.64
C TYR A 15 12.21 9.90 -13.76
N TYR A 16 12.32 8.58 -13.91
CA TYR A 16 11.23 7.63 -13.73
C TYR A 16 11.58 6.62 -12.63
N LEU A 17 10.52 6.07 -12.02
CA LEU A 17 10.63 4.99 -11.05
C LEU A 17 10.04 3.72 -11.66
N LYS A 18 10.84 2.66 -11.72
CA LYS A 18 10.43 1.36 -12.27
C LYS A 18 10.48 0.29 -11.18
N ARG A 19 9.42 -0.51 -11.12
CA ARG A 19 9.23 -1.60 -10.15
C ARG A 19 9.17 -2.91 -10.90
N ILE A 20 9.99 -3.88 -10.50
CA ILE A 20 10.20 -5.14 -11.22
C ILE A 20 9.98 -6.29 -10.26
N GLY A 21 9.19 -7.29 -10.68
CA GLY A 21 9.00 -8.53 -9.93
C GLY A 21 10.32 -9.21 -9.59
N GLY A 22 10.38 -9.82 -8.41
CA GLY A 22 11.50 -10.64 -7.96
C GLY A 22 11.61 -11.96 -8.71
N VAL A 23 10.49 -12.44 -9.26
CA VAL A 23 10.41 -13.68 -10.05
C VAL A 23 9.93 -13.37 -11.48
N PRO A 24 10.57 -13.93 -12.52
CA PRO A 24 10.10 -13.76 -13.90
C PRO A 24 8.71 -14.39 -14.15
N LEU A 25 7.88 -13.74 -14.96
CA LEU A 25 6.50 -14.17 -15.23
C LEU A 25 6.42 -15.49 -16.01
N ASP A 26 7.38 -15.77 -16.90
CA ASP A 26 7.49 -17.00 -17.68
C ASP A 26 7.60 -18.25 -16.79
N LYS A 27 8.18 -18.11 -15.58
CA LYS A 27 8.25 -19.18 -14.59
C LYS A 27 6.88 -19.59 -14.02
N ILE A 28 5.86 -18.73 -14.12
CA ILE A 28 4.50 -19.04 -13.68
C ILE A 28 3.66 -19.64 -14.80
N ILE A 29 3.85 -19.19 -16.05
CA ILE A 29 3.05 -19.66 -17.20
C ILE A 29 3.13 -21.19 -17.34
N GLY A 30 4.30 -21.76 -17.05
CA GLY A 30 4.53 -23.22 -17.07
C GLY A 30 3.80 -24.02 -15.98
N LEU A 31 3.25 -23.37 -14.94
CA LEU A 31 2.59 -24.02 -13.80
C LEU A 31 1.09 -24.25 -14.02
N THR A 32 0.66 -24.38 -15.27
CA THR A 32 -0.74 -24.54 -15.66
C THR A 32 -1.00 -25.95 -16.20
N ALA A 33 -2.14 -26.54 -15.82
CA ALA A 33 -2.60 -27.82 -16.36
C ALA A 33 -3.32 -27.61 -17.70
N SER A 34 -2.58 -27.13 -18.70
CA SER A 34 -3.12 -26.68 -19.98
C SER A 34 -3.85 -27.79 -20.75
N ASN A 35 -3.37 -29.03 -20.70
CA ASN A 35 -4.02 -30.15 -21.37
C ASN A 35 -5.31 -30.53 -20.66
N THR A 36 -5.30 -30.57 -19.32
CA THR A 36 -6.48 -30.81 -18.49
C THR A 36 -7.55 -29.74 -18.72
N VAL A 37 -7.17 -28.45 -18.75
CA VAL A 37 -8.11 -27.35 -19.02
C VAL A 37 -8.70 -27.45 -20.42
N THR A 38 -7.89 -27.83 -21.41
CA THR A 38 -8.36 -28.05 -22.79
C THR A 38 -9.35 -29.21 -22.83
N LEU A 39 -9.03 -30.34 -22.20
CA LEU A 39 -9.93 -31.50 -22.10
C LEU A 39 -11.25 -31.14 -21.41
N ILE A 40 -11.24 -30.35 -20.34
CA ILE A 40 -12.46 -29.87 -19.66
C ILE A 40 -13.28 -29.01 -20.63
N ARG A 41 -12.65 -28.08 -21.35
CA ARG A 41 -13.35 -27.22 -22.33
C ARG A 41 -13.98 -28.05 -23.44
N ASP A 42 -13.25 -29.00 -23.98
CA ASP A 42 -13.73 -29.90 -25.04
C ASP A 42 -14.86 -30.78 -24.53
N THR A 43 -14.77 -31.29 -23.29
CA THR A 43 -15.83 -32.05 -22.62
C THR A 43 -17.11 -31.23 -22.51
N LEU A 44 -17.02 -29.98 -22.03
CA LEU A 44 -18.18 -29.08 -21.94
C LEU A 44 -18.81 -28.79 -23.31
N GLN A 45 -17.99 -28.66 -24.36
CA GLN A 45 -18.50 -28.52 -25.73
C GLN A 45 -19.25 -29.77 -26.20
N ILE A 46 -18.74 -30.96 -25.91
CA ILE A 46 -19.39 -32.22 -26.27
C ILE A 46 -20.70 -32.41 -25.50
N GLU A 47 -20.74 -32.06 -24.21
CA GLU A 47 -21.96 -32.06 -23.42
C GLU A 47 -23.02 -31.14 -24.02
N GLN A 48 -22.65 -29.92 -24.40
CA GLN A 48 -23.55 -28.99 -25.08
C GLN A 48 -24.05 -29.52 -26.43
N GLN A 49 -23.17 -30.17 -27.20
CA GLN A 49 -23.58 -30.81 -28.46
C GLN A 49 -24.54 -31.98 -28.23
N LEU A 50 -24.33 -32.78 -27.19
CA LEU A 50 -25.21 -33.87 -26.81
C LEU A 50 -26.60 -33.34 -26.41
N ASP A 51 -26.67 -32.25 -25.64
CA ASP A 51 -27.94 -31.62 -25.29
C ASP A 51 -28.70 -31.11 -26.53
N ASN A 52 -28.01 -30.43 -27.45
CA ASN A 52 -28.62 -30.00 -28.72
C ASN A 52 -29.13 -31.19 -29.55
N ILE A 53 -28.35 -32.27 -29.65
CA ILE A 53 -28.75 -33.49 -30.36
C ILE A 53 -29.96 -34.15 -29.69
N LYS A 54 -29.98 -34.17 -28.36
CA LYS A 54 -31.08 -34.74 -27.56
C LYS A 54 -32.38 -33.97 -27.77
N ASP A 55 -32.34 -32.63 -27.78
CA ASP A 55 -33.53 -31.80 -27.97
C ASP A 55 -34.12 -31.99 -29.37
N GLU A 56 -33.27 -31.96 -30.41
CA GLU A 56 -33.65 -32.28 -31.80
C GLU A 56 -34.24 -33.70 -31.92
N LEU A 57 -33.56 -34.69 -31.33
CA LEU A 57 -34.01 -36.08 -31.36
C LEU A 57 -35.34 -36.26 -30.62
N PHE A 58 -35.55 -35.57 -29.50
CA PHE A 58 -36.81 -35.60 -28.74
C PHE A 58 -37.95 -34.97 -29.52
N HIS A 59 -37.70 -33.86 -30.21
CA HIS A 59 -38.66 -33.21 -31.10
C HIS A 59 -39.06 -34.13 -32.27
N LEU A 60 -38.08 -34.73 -32.96
CA LEU A 60 -38.33 -35.69 -34.06
C LEU A 60 -39.11 -36.92 -33.59
N ILE A 61 -38.75 -37.47 -32.42
CA ILE A 61 -39.46 -38.60 -31.82
C ILE A 61 -40.90 -38.22 -31.46
N PHE A 62 -41.12 -37.04 -30.88
CA PHE A 62 -42.46 -36.56 -30.51
C PHE A 62 -43.38 -36.50 -31.72
N LEU A 63 -42.97 -35.78 -32.79
CA LEU A 63 -43.73 -35.66 -34.02
C LEU A 63 -44.05 -37.03 -34.65
N LYS A 64 -43.07 -37.94 -34.66
CA LYS A 64 -43.27 -39.27 -35.24
C LYS A 64 -44.19 -40.14 -34.38
N VAL A 65 -44.08 -40.09 -33.04
CA VAL A 65 -44.94 -40.85 -32.13
C VAL A 65 -46.40 -40.43 -32.25
N GLU A 66 -46.70 -39.13 -32.43
CA GLU A 66 -48.08 -38.65 -32.63
C GLU A 66 -48.71 -39.21 -33.91
N ALA A 67 -47.97 -39.19 -35.03
CA ALA A 67 -48.48 -39.63 -36.34
C ALA A 67 -48.44 -41.16 -36.56
N GLU A 68 -47.74 -41.93 -35.72
CA GLU A 68 -47.51 -43.36 -35.93
C GLU A 68 -48.64 -44.24 -35.37
N LYS A 69 -49.20 -45.13 -36.22
CA LYS A 69 -50.29 -46.05 -35.85
C LYS A 69 -49.78 -47.42 -35.40
N ASN A 70 -48.53 -47.78 -35.71
CA ASN A 70 -47.95 -49.06 -35.31
C ASN A 70 -47.42 -49.03 -33.85
N PRO A 71 -47.99 -49.84 -32.93
CA PRO A 71 -47.57 -49.87 -31.52
C PRO A 71 -46.11 -50.29 -31.31
N LEU A 72 -45.56 -51.14 -32.19
CA LEU A 72 -44.18 -51.63 -32.09
C LEU A 72 -43.18 -50.50 -32.40
N ILE A 73 -43.45 -49.69 -33.42
CA ILE A 73 -42.61 -48.54 -33.78
C ILE A 73 -42.67 -47.47 -32.68
N ARG A 74 -43.86 -47.17 -32.14
CA ARG A 74 -44.02 -46.26 -30.99
C ARG A 74 -43.19 -46.70 -29.79
N LYS A 75 -43.25 -47.98 -29.43
CA LYS A 75 -42.47 -48.54 -28.31
C LYS A 75 -40.96 -48.38 -28.52
N LYS A 76 -40.47 -48.60 -29.75
CA LYS A 76 -39.04 -48.39 -30.11
C LYS A 76 -38.62 -46.92 -29.98
N LEU A 77 -39.41 -45.98 -30.50
CA LEU A 77 -39.13 -44.54 -30.40
C LEU A 77 -39.08 -44.06 -28.93
N ILE A 78 -39.98 -44.57 -28.08
CA ILE A 78 -39.97 -44.29 -26.63
C ILE A 78 -38.72 -44.88 -25.95
N ALA A 79 -38.28 -46.08 -26.36
CA ALA A 79 -37.07 -46.70 -25.84
C ALA A 79 -35.80 -45.89 -26.21
N ILE A 80 -35.70 -45.39 -27.44
CA ILE A 80 -34.65 -44.47 -27.90
C ILE A 80 -34.63 -43.23 -27.00
N LYS A 81 -35.78 -42.55 -26.83
CA LYS A 81 -35.92 -41.38 -25.94
C LYS A 81 -35.44 -41.68 -24.52
N LYS A 82 -35.84 -42.82 -23.95
CA LYS A 82 -35.46 -43.25 -22.59
C LYS A 82 -33.96 -43.52 -22.46
N ASN A 83 -33.32 -44.08 -23.48
CA ASN A 83 -31.88 -44.35 -23.47
C ASN A 83 -31.06 -43.06 -23.61
N VAL A 84 -31.48 -42.14 -24.47
CA VAL A 84 -30.89 -40.79 -24.61
C VAL A 84 -31.00 -40.02 -23.31
N TYR A 85 -32.18 -40.03 -22.66
CA TYR A 85 -32.37 -39.40 -21.35
C TYR A 85 -31.42 -39.96 -20.27
N LYS A 86 -31.03 -41.23 -20.40
CA LYS A 86 -30.12 -41.92 -19.46
C LYS A 86 -28.66 -41.87 -19.88
N PHE A 87 -28.29 -41.09 -20.89
CA PHE A 87 -26.92 -41.05 -21.43
C PHE A 87 -26.39 -42.46 -21.81
N LYS A 88 -27.26 -43.28 -22.41
CA LYS A 88 -26.91 -44.62 -22.91
C LYS A 88 -26.75 -44.61 -24.43
N GLU A 89 -25.83 -45.45 -24.88
CA GLU A 89 -25.72 -45.77 -26.31
C GLU A 89 -26.94 -46.56 -26.76
N ILE A 90 -27.30 -46.36 -28.02
CA ILE A 90 -28.44 -47.00 -28.64
C ILE A 90 -27.90 -47.96 -29.70
N ASP A 91 -28.29 -49.22 -29.62
CA ASP A 91 -27.95 -50.21 -30.64
C ASP A 91 -28.58 -49.83 -32.00
N LEU A 92 -27.75 -49.58 -33.01
CA LEU A 92 -28.19 -49.14 -34.34
C LEU A 92 -28.88 -50.26 -35.12
N ASP A 93 -28.45 -51.52 -34.95
CA ASP A 93 -29.06 -52.67 -35.62
C ASP A 93 -30.53 -52.85 -35.17
N CYS A 94 -30.81 -52.51 -33.90
CA CYS A 94 -32.16 -52.47 -33.36
C CYS A 94 -33.02 -51.31 -33.88
N VAL A 95 -32.41 -50.23 -34.40
CA VAL A 95 -33.08 -49.00 -34.86
C VAL A 95 -33.26 -49.00 -36.39
N GLU A 96 -32.37 -49.63 -37.14
CA GLU A 96 -32.39 -49.70 -38.62
C GLU A 96 -33.46 -50.64 -39.21
N THR A 97 -34.23 -51.33 -38.36
CA THR A 97 -35.40 -52.13 -38.77
C THR A 97 -36.51 -51.29 -39.42
N GLU A 98 -37.36 -51.90 -40.26
CA GLU A 98 -38.50 -51.25 -40.93
C GLU A 98 -39.35 -50.39 -39.95
N GLY A 99 -39.48 -49.09 -40.27
CA GLY A 99 -40.43 -48.18 -39.60
C GLY A 99 -39.84 -46.99 -38.84
N VAL A 100 -38.54 -46.95 -38.54
CA VAL A 100 -37.89 -45.76 -37.96
C VAL A 100 -37.42 -44.80 -39.08
N PRO A 101 -37.81 -43.52 -39.06
CA PRO A 101 -37.35 -42.55 -40.05
C PRO A 101 -35.82 -42.38 -40.11
N LEU A 102 -35.27 -42.22 -41.33
CA LEU A 102 -33.83 -42.03 -41.57
C LEU A 102 -33.23 -40.82 -40.84
N ASN A 103 -34.00 -39.74 -40.65
CA ASN A 103 -33.54 -38.57 -39.88
C ASN A 103 -33.31 -38.93 -38.40
N ILE A 104 -34.18 -39.74 -37.78
CA ILE A 104 -34.01 -40.22 -36.40
C ILE A 104 -32.76 -41.11 -36.31
N ILE A 105 -32.57 -42.05 -37.27
CA ILE A 105 -31.38 -42.90 -37.33
C ILE A 105 -30.09 -42.05 -37.40
N LYS A 106 -30.07 -41.01 -38.24
CA LYS A 106 -28.93 -40.08 -38.33
C LYS A 106 -28.62 -39.38 -37.01
N PHE A 107 -29.63 -38.89 -36.29
CA PHE A 107 -29.45 -38.23 -34.99
C PHE A 107 -29.03 -39.23 -33.90
N VAL A 108 -29.54 -40.45 -33.92
CA VAL A 108 -29.09 -41.54 -33.02
C VAL A 108 -27.61 -41.88 -33.26
N ASN A 109 -27.17 -41.96 -34.52
CA ASN A 109 -25.76 -42.18 -34.82
C ASN A 109 -24.89 -41.00 -34.33
N LYS A 110 -25.29 -39.76 -34.60
CA LYS A 110 -24.62 -38.56 -34.06
C LYS A 110 -24.52 -38.60 -32.54
N TRP A 111 -25.61 -38.97 -31.86
CA TRP A 111 -25.65 -39.15 -30.40
C TRP A 111 -24.63 -40.18 -29.93
N ASN A 112 -24.64 -41.40 -30.50
CA ASN A 112 -23.70 -42.46 -30.12
C ASN A 112 -22.23 -42.08 -30.35
N VAL A 113 -21.92 -41.39 -31.46
CA VAL A 113 -20.57 -40.89 -31.73
C VAL A 113 -20.12 -39.93 -30.65
N ARG A 114 -20.93 -38.92 -30.32
CA ARG A 114 -20.60 -37.91 -29.29
C ARG A 114 -20.58 -38.49 -27.88
N LEU A 115 -21.46 -39.44 -27.57
CA LEU A 115 -21.49 -40.10 -26.27
C LEU A 115 -20.23 -40.97 -26.05
N ARG A 116 -19.75 -41.67 -27.08
CA ARG A 116 -18.48 -42.41 -27.02
C ARG A 116 -17.29 -41.47 -26.85
N GLU A 117 -17.30 -40.33 -27.54
CA GLU A 117 -16.29 -39.29 -27.38
C GLU A 117 -16.25 -38.73 -25.95
N LEU A 118 -17.41 -38.43 -25.36
CA LEU A 118 -17.54 -37.99 -23.96
C LEU A 118 -16.97 -39.03 -22.99
N LYS A 119 -17.35 -40.31 -23.12
CA LYS A 119 -16.84 -41.39 -22.27
C LYS A 119 -15.31 -41.52 -22.37
N ARG A 120 -14.77 -41.47 -23.59
CA ARG A 120 -13.31 -41.49 -23.82
C ARG A 120 -12.62 -40.32 -23.14
N MET A 121 -13.18 -39.11 -23.22
CA MET A 121 -12.64 -37.92 -22.54
C MET A 121 -12.66 -38.09 -21.02
N GLN A 122 -13.74 -38.65 -20.46
CA GLN A 122 -13.86 -38.94 -19.02
C GLN A 122 -12.82 -39.96 -18.53
N GLU A 123 -12.51 -40.97 -19.34
CA GLU A 123 -11.46 -41.95 -19.05
C GLU A 123 -10.04 -41.36 -19.12
N LEU A 124 -9.79 -40.45 -20.07
CA LEU A 124 -8.49 -39.78 -20.22
C LEU A 124 -8.21 -38.75 -19.12
N TYR A 125 -9.23 -38.09 -18.59
CA TYR A 125 -9.10 -37.03 -17.59
C TYR A 125 -8.21 -37.38 -16.40
N PRO A 126 -8.44 -38.48 -15.63
CA PRO A 126 -7.62 -38.78 -14.46
C PRO A 126 -6.16 -39.09 -14.80
N VAL A 127 -5.88 -39.62 -15.99
CA VAL A 127 -4.53 -39.94 -16.46
C VAL A 127 -3.78 -38.65 -16.77
N ILE A 128 -4.35 -37.81 -17.66
CA ILE A 128 -3.74 -36.53 -18.07
C ILE A 128 -3.55 -35.61 -16.86
N TYR A 129 -4.54 -35.50 -15.99
CA TYR A 129 -4.45 -34.65 -14.82
C TYR A 129 -3.34 -35.12 -13.85
N LYS A 130 -3.22 -36.44 -13.62
CA LYS A 130 -2.19 -36.98 -12.73
C LYS A 130 -0.78 -36.71 -13.27
N GLU A 131 -0.56 -36.93 -14.57
CA GLU A 131 0.72 -36.68 -15.23
C GLU A 131 1.08 -35.19 -15.23
N GLU A 132 0.14 -34.32 -15.61
CA GLU A 132 0.36 -32.87 -15.57
C GLU A 132 0.62 -32.37 -14.15
N LEU A 133 -0.13 -32.86 -13.16
CA LEU A 133 0.04 -32.45 -11.77
C LEU A 133 1.42 -32.84 -11.23
N TYR A 134 1.93 -34.02 -11.58
CA TYR A 134 3.28 -34.43 -11.20
C TYR A 134 4.33 -33.49 -11.80
N ARG A 135 4.24 -33.19 -13.10
CA ARG A 135 5.12 -32.24 -13.78
C ARG A 135 5.05 -30.85 -13.15
N ILE A 136 3.84 -30.33 -12.95
CA ILE A 136 3.62 -29.01 -12.34
C ILE A 136 4.23 -28.95 -10.95
N ARG A 137 4.08 -30.01 -10.13
CA ARG A 137 4.71 -30.04 -8.79
C ARG A 137 6.23 -30.02 -8.85
N LYS A 138 6.82 -30.73 -9.80
CA LYS A 138 8.26 -30.72 -10.03
C LYS A 138 8.74 -29.33 -10.42
N ASP A 139 8.09 -28.72 -11.41
CA ASP A 139 8.43 -27.37 -11.86
C ASP A 139 8.18 -26.35 -10.74
N PHE A 140 7.12 -26.53 -9.94
CA PHE A 140 6.82 -25.67 -8.80
C PHE A 140 7.89 -25.78 -7.71
N GLN A 141 8.39 -26.99 -7.38
CA GLN A 141 9.52 -27.17 -6.47
C GLN A 141 10.78 -26.44 -6.94
N GLU A 142 11.05 -26.40 -8.24
CA GLU A 142 12.20 -25.66 -8.78
C GLU A 142 11.98 -24.15 -8.78
N VAL A 143 10.80 -23.68 -9.21
CA VAL A 143 10.49 -22.25 -9.27
C VAL A 143 10.51 -21.61 -7.88
N VAL A 144 10.03 -22.32 -6.85
CA VAL A 144 9.98 -21.77 -5.48
C VAL A 144 11.33 -21.76 -4.76
N LYS A 145 12.37 -22.38 -5.34
CA LYS A 145 13.77 -22.22 -4.89
C LYS A 145 14.38 -20.88 -5.29
N ASN A 146 13.67 -20.05 -6.04
CA ASN A 146 14.14 -18.72 -6.43
C ASN A 146 14.54 -17.90 -5.19
N GLU A 147 15.77 -17.38 -5.19
CA GLU A 147 16.35 -16.68 -4.04
C GLU A 147 15.56 -15.42 -3.65
N ASN A 148 15.10 -14.62 -4.62
CA ASN A 148 14.28 -13.44 -4.33
C ASN A 148 12.94 -13.81 -3.67
N LEU A 149 12.35 -14.95 -4.06
CA LEU A 149 11.16 -15.46 -3.42
C LEU A 149 11.46 -15.90 -1.98
N LEU A 150 12.51 -16.72 -1.78
CA LEU A 150 12.85 -17.24 -0.46
C LEU A 150 13.26 -16.13 0.53
N ASN A 151 14.03 -15.12 0.08
CA ASN A 151 14.39 -13.94 0.88
C ASN A 151 13.15 -13.13 1.30
N GLY A 152 12.15 -12.98 0.43
CA GLY A 152 10.91 -12.29 0.78
C GLY A 152 10.03 -13.13 1.74
N ILE A 153 10.04 -14.46 1.58
CA ILE A 153 9.34 -15.38 2.48
C ILE A 153 9.98 -15.36 3.86
N VAL A 154 11.31 -15.40 3.99
CA VAL A 154 11.97 -15.45 5.30
C VAL A 154 11.70 -14.18 6.11
N LEU A 155 11.67 -13.01 5.46
CA LEU A 155 11.28 -11.75 6.10
C LEU A 155 9.81 -11.76 6.53
N THR A 156 8.92 -12.31 5.71
CA THR A 156 7.47 -12.32 6.01
C THR A 156 7.09 -13.35 7.07
N SER A 157 7.70 -14.54 7.02
CA SER A 157 7.40 -15.67 7.91
C SER A 157 8.51 -16.72 7.85
N GLN A 158 9.36 -16.73 8.88
CA GLN A 158 10.39 -17.77 9.10
C GLN A 158 9.80 -19.18 9.09
N SER A 159 8.62 -19.38 9.70
CA SER A 159 7.93 -20.68 9.70
C SER A 159 7.47 -21.14 8.31
N MET A 160 7.23 -20.20 7.39
CA MET A 160 6.88 -20.53 6.00
C MET A 160 8.15 -20.85 5.22
N TYR A 161 9.25 -20.15 5.48
CA TYR A 161 10.56 -20.45 4.92
C TYR A 161 10.99 -21.89 5.25
N GLU A 162 10.98 -22.28 6.53
CA GLU A 162 11.34 -23.63 6.98
C GLU A 162 10.51 -24.73 6.30
N LYS A 163 9.19 -24.52 6.21
CA LYS A 163 8.28 -25.45 5.49
C LYS A 163 8.55 -25.48 3.99
N THR A 164 8.94 -24.36 3.40
CA THR A 164 9.30 -24.27 1.97
C THR A 164 10.56 -25.07 1.70
N ILE A 165 11.59 -24.93 2.55
CA ILE A 165 12.81 -25.74 2.45
C ILE A 165 12.45 -27.23 2.53
N GLN A 166 11.67 -27.65 3.53
CA GLN A 166 11.20 -29.03 3.65
C GLN A 166 10.42 -29.50 2.40
N TYR A 167 9.54 -28.65 1.85
CA TYR A 167 8.77 -28.97 0.66
C TYR A 167 9.66 -29.16 -0.57
N THR A 168 10.66 -28.31 -0.77
CA THR A 168 11.57 -28.38 -1.92
C THR A 168 12.58 -29.52 -1.87
N THR A 169 12.91 -30.02 -0.68
CA THR A 169 13.88 -31.13 -0.50
C THR A 169 13.21 -32.50 -0.44
N THR A 170 11.91 -32.58 -0.15
CA THR A 170 11.17 -33.86 -0.12
C THR A 170 10.73 -34.26 -1.54
N PRO A 171 11.12 -35.45 -2.05
CA PRO A 171 10.66 -35.95 -3.35
C PRO A 171 9.13 -36.01 -3.44
N ILE A 172 8.56 -35.69 -4.61
CA ILE A 172 7.09 -35.56 -4.81
C ILE A 172 6.33 -36.79 -4.33
N ASP A 173 6.85 -37.98 -4.62
CA ASP A 173 6.21 -39.26 -4.29
C ASP A 173 6.24 -39.56 -2.78
N GLU A 174 7.17 -38.95 -2.04
CA GLU A 174 7.30 -39.05 -0.57
C GLU A 174 6.52 -37.96 0.17
N GLN A 175 6.02 -36.94 -0.54
CA GLN A 175 5.31 -35.84 0.09
C GLN A 175 3.99 -36.32 0.71
N LYS A 176 3.85 -36.11 2.02
CA LYS A 176 2.59 -36.34 2.74
C LYS A 176 1.61 -35.19 2.49
N SER A 177 0.31 -35.47 2.64
CA SER A 177 -0.75 -34.46 2.47
C SER A 177 -0.53 -33.20 3.30
N ARG A 178 0.02 -33.33 4.52
CA ARG A 178 0.37 -32.21 5.40
C ARG A 178 1.39 -31.24 4.78
N LEU A 179 2.39 -31.76 4.07
CA LEU A 179 3.42 -30.94 3.42
C LEU A 179 2.83 -30.20 2.21
N ARG A 180 1.98 -30.88 1.43
CA ARG A 180 1.27 -30.28 0.28
C ARG A 180 0.30 -29.16 0.67
N LYS A 181 -0.17 -29.09 1.93
CA LYS A 181 -1.05 -28.00 2.40
C LYS A 181 -0.41 -26.60 2.29
N ILE A 182 0.90 -26.49 2.11
CA ILE A 182 1.56 -25.19 1.94
C ILE A 182 1.51 -24.69 0.49
N GLU A 183 1.22 -25.55 -0.50
CA GLU A 183 1.21 -25.22 -1.93
C GLU A 183 0.37 -23.96 -2.23
N PRO A 184 -0.87 -23.79 -1.72
CA PRO A 184 -1.67 -22.59 -2.00
C PRO A 184 -1.02 -21.30 -1.46
N SER A 185 -0.50 -21.33 -0.23
CA SER A 185 0.18 -20.17 0.36
C SER A 185 1.46 -19.83 -0.39
N LEU A 186 2.23 -20.85 -0.80
CA LEU A 186 3.46 -20.68 -1.56
C LEU A 186 3.18 -20.15 -2.97
N ALA A 187 2.09 -20.58 -3.60
CA ALA A 187 1.61 -20.04 -4.87
C ALA A 187 1.22 -18.56 -4.75
N ILE A 188 0.61 -18.14 -3.64
CA ILE A 188 0.32 -16.71 -3.38
C ILE A 188 1.60 -15.89 -3.29
N PHE A 189 2.64 -16.39 -2.61
CA PHE A 189 3.95 -15.72 -2.56
C PHE A 189 4.59 -15.63 -3.95
N LEU A 190 4.55 -16.72 -4.73
CA LEU A 190 5.08 -16.77 -6.08
C LEU A 190 4.36 -15.77 -7.01
N ILE A 191 3.02 -15.78 -7.02
CA ILE A 191 2.21 -14.86 -7.82
C ILE A 191 2.48 -13.41 -7.38
N ARG A 192 2.62 -13.13 -6.08
CA ARG A 192 3.01 -11.80 -5.61
C ARG A 192 4.36 -11.39 -6.18
N ALA A 193 5.37 -12.25 -6.06
CA ALA A 193 6.74 -11.93 -6.49
C ALA A 193 6.89 -11.75 -8.00
N ALA A 194 6.01 -12.38 -8.81
CA ALA A 194 6.07 -12.25 -10.27
C ALA A 194 5.10 -11.23 -10.85
N CYS A 195 3.90 -11.10 -10.30
CA CYS A 195 2.80 -10.35 -10.92
C CYS A 195 2.46 -9.04 -10.19
N LYS A 196 2.78 -8.90 -8.89
CA LYS A 196 2.49 -7.68 -8.14
C LYS A 196 3.71 -6.78 -8.09
N THR A 197 3.59 -5.58 -8.64
CA THR A 197 4.65 -4.56 -8.69
C THR A 197 4.64 -3.61 -7.50
N SER A 198 4.13 -4.06 -6.34
CA SER A 198 4.11 -3.28 -5.11
C SER A 198 5.43 -3.48 -4.33
N PRO A 199 6.20 -2.43 -3.98
CA PRO A 199 7.46 -2.57 -3.27
C PRO A 199 7.28 -3.32 -1.97
N PHE A 200 7.98 -4.45 -1.84
CA PHE A 200 7.96 -5.27 -0.63
C PHE A 200 9.14 -6.24 -0.66
N SER A 201 10.21 -5.93 0.08
CA SER A 201 11.38 -6.82 0.18
C SER A 201 11.88 -7.23 -1.20
N THR A 202 12.43 -8.43 -1.34
CA THR A 202 12.94 -8.99 -2.59
C THR A 202 11.82 -9.48 -3.53
N PHE A 203 10.54 -9.46 -3.12
CA PHE A 203 9.43 -9.76 -4.05
C PHE A 203 9.31 -8.72 -5.16
N THR A 204 9.77 -7.49 -4.93
CA THR A 204 9.77 -6.44 -5.94
C THR A 204 10.96 -5.53 -5.72
N SER A 205 11.79 -5.40 -6.74
CA SER A 205 12.89 -4.42 -6.72
C SER A 205 12.45 -3.11 -7.35
N THR A 206 12.97 -2.00 -6.82
CA THR A 206 12.73 -0.65 -7.33
C THR A 206 14.01 -0.11 -7.96
N LEU A 207 13.85 0.71 -8.99
CA LEU A 207 14.94 1.51 -9.55
C LEU A 207 14.45 2.93 -9.88
N VAL A 208 15.32 3.91 -9.71
CA VAL A 208 15.14 5.30 -10.14
C VAL A 208 16.22 5.60 -11.16
N GLU A 209 15.83 6.05 -12.34
CA GLU A 209 16.72 6.33 -13.47
C GLU A 209 16.28 7.59 -14.22
N GLU A 210 17.23 8.23 -14.90
CA GLU A 210 16.99 9.40 -15.75
C GLU A 210 16.42 8.96 -17.10
N TRP A 211 15.47 9.74 -17.64
CA TRP A 211 15.03 9.56 -19.02
C TRP A 211 16.17 9.80 -19.99
N ASP A 212 16.26 9.01 -21.07
CA ASP A 212 17.26 9.19 -22.13
C ASP A 212 18.73 9.16 -21.62
N GLY A 213 18.95 8.59 -20.43
CA GLY A 213 20.25 8.54 -19.78
C GLY A 213 21.31 7.83 -20.65
N LYS A 214 22.57 8.23 -20.49
CA LYS A 214 23.69 7.60 -21.22
C LYS A 214 23.73 6.11 -20.93
N GLU A 215 23.76 5.28 -21.99
CA GLU A 215 24.17 3.88 -21.92
C GLU A 215 25.64 3.82 -21.46
N ASN A 216 25.89 4.09 -20.18
CA ASN A 216 27.21 3.93 -19.63
C ASN A 216 27.45 2.43 -19.51
N GLN A 217 28.18 1.87 -20.48
CA GLN A 217 28.87 0.58 -20.35
C GLN A 217 29.74 0.65 -19.10
N ILE A 218 29.21 0.13 -17.99
CA ILE A 218 29.93 -0.03 -16.73
C ILE A 218 29.54 -1.44 -16.27
N GLU A 219 30.56 -2.24 -15.98
CA GLU A 219 30.66 -3.70 -15.83
C GLU A 219 29.61 -4.43 -14.98
N ASN A 220 28.63 -3.73 -14.40
CA ASN A 220 27.64 -4.26 -13.49
C ASN A 220 26.21 -4.03 -14.02
N GLN A 221 25.79 -4.84 -14.99
CA GLN A 221 24.37 -4.99 -15.31
C GLN A 221 23.67 -5.76 -14.17
N GLY A 222 22.62 -5.18 -13.59
CA GLY A 222 21.63 -5.95 -12.82
C GLY A 222 21.96 -6.29 -11.37
N ILE A 223 22.87 -5.58 -10.70
CA ILE A 223 23.12 -5.80 -9.27
C ILE A 223 21.90 -5.38 -8.46
N ARG A 224 21.26 -6.36 -7.81
CA ARG A 224 20.26 -6.11 -6.78
C ARG A 224 20.97 -5.95 -5.44
N LYS A 225 20.60 -4.92 -4.68
CA LYS A 225 21.06 -4.72 -3.32
C LYS A 225 19.87 -4.55 -2.40
N SER A 226 19.91 -5.24 -1.28
CA SER A 226 18.94 -5.04 -0.20
C SER A 226 19.40 -3.91 0.72
N PHE A 227 18.49 -3.01 1.03
CA PHE A 227 18.67 -2.00 2.06
C PHE A 227 17.70 -2.26 3.19
N VAL A 228 18.25 -2.43 4.39
CA VAL A 228 17.49 -2.89 5.56
C VAL A 228 17.51 -1.80 6.61
N LYS A 229 16.34 -1.51 7.17
CA LYS A 229 16.18 -0.62 8.31
C LYS A 229 15.39 -1.33 9.39
N ILE A 230 15.70 -1.06 10.66
CA ILE A 230 14.81 -1.47 11.75
C ILE A 230 13.45 -0.75 11.62
N ASN A 231 12.40 -1.30 12.20
CA ASN A 231 11.14 -0.63 12.38
C ASN A 231 11.31 0.56 13.33
N TYR A 232 11.18 1.79 12.83
CA TYR A 232 11.49 2.99 13.63
C TYR A 232 10.53 3.12 14.81
N THR A 233 9.26 2.74 14.65
CA THR A 233 8.31 2.75 15.77
C THR A 233 8.72 1.86 16.94
N LEU A 234 9.51 0.80 16.71
CA LEU A 234 10.03 -0.03 17.79
C LEU A 234 11.08 0.73 18.59
N VAL A 235 12.04 1.37 17.92
CA VAL A 235 13.11 2.14 18.58
C VAL A 235 12.54 3.37 19.29
N MET A 236 11.58 4.07 18.68
CA MET A 236 10.89 5.20 19.31
C MET A 236 10.15 4.78 20.59
N ARG A 237 9.49 3.61 20.60
CA ARG A 237 8.85 3.08 21.82
C ARG A 237 9.88 2.69 22.89
N ILE A 238 10.98 2.05 22.51
CA ILE A 238 12.07 1.73 23.44
C ILE A 238 12.63 3.02 24.07
N PHE A 239 12.85 4.05 23.27
CA PHE A 239 13.32 5.35 23.72
C PHE A 239 12.35 6.02 24.69
N ASP A 240 11.06 6.07 24.36
CA ASP A 240 10.00 6.56 25.24
C ASP A 240 9.96 5.85 26.59
N HIS A 241 10.06 4.52 26.57
CA HIS A 241 10.06 3.70 27.79
C HIS A 241 11.34 3.91 28.61
N LEU A 242 12.49 4.15 27.98
CA LEU A 242 13.70 4.55 28.67
C LEU A 242 13.52 5.89 29.39
N LEU A 243 12.96 6.91 28.73
CA LEU A 243 12.73 8.22 29.36
C LEU A 243 11.70 8.18 30.50
N LEU A 244 10.84 7.18 30.52
CA LEU A 244 9.88 6.91 31.61
C LEU A 244 10.41 5.97 32.70
N HIS A 245 11.62 5.45 32.56
CA HIS A 245 12.23 4.54 33.53
C HIS A 245 12.68 5.31 34.78
N ASP A 246 12.43 4.74 35.96
CA ASP A 246 12.60 5.44 37.24
C ASP A 246 14.05 5.93 37.45
N ASP A 247 15.03 5.12 37.06
CA ASP A 247 16.46 5.47 37.13
C ASP A 247 16.91 6.52 36.08
N VAL A 248 16.13 6.73 35.02
CA VAL A 248 16.49 7.60 33.89
C VAL A 248 15.84 8.98 34.04
N MET A 249 14.63 9.04 34.57
CA MET A 249 13.90 10.29 34.81
C MET A 249 14.74 11.39 35.52
N PRO A 250 15.60 11.08 36.52
CA PRO A 250 16.45 12.07 37.17
C PRO A 250 17.45 12.80 36.27
N PHE A 251 17.78 12.22 35.12
CA PHE A 251 18.69 12.79 34.13
C PHE A 251 17.96 13.63 33.07
N CYS A 252 16.62 13.61 33.07
CA CYS A 252 15.81 14.33 32.10
C CYS A 252 15.58 15.79 32.54
N THR A 253 15.44 16.65 31.53
CA THR A 253 14.84 17.97 31.66
C THR A 253 13.48 17.95 30.97
N TYR A 254 12.55 18.80 31.41
CA TYR A 254 11.16 18.79 31.00
C TYR A 254 10.68 20.18 30.64
N HIS A 255 9.91 20.27 29.56
CA HIS A 255 9.19 21.48 29.17
C HIS A 255 7.67 21.23 29.24
N LEU A 256 6.89 22.30 29.23
CA LEU A 256 5.44 22.22 29.15
C LEU A 256 5.01 21.78 27.74
N ASN A 257 3.94 21.01 27.64
CA ASN A 257 3.28 20.78 26.36
C ASN A 257 2.83 22.12 25.74
N SER A 258 3.27 22.37 24.51
CA SER A 258 3.08 23.62 23.77
C SER A 258 1.61 23.95 23.48
N THR A 259 0.71 22.96 23.54
CA THR A 259 -0.72 23.15 23.32
C THR A 259 -1.51 23.48 24.60
N VAL A 260 -0.81 23.67 25.72
CA VAL A 260 -1.46 23.97 27.01
C VAL A 260 -2.16 25.32 27.00
N SER A 261 -3.45 25.28 27.31
CA SER A 261 -4.32 26.43 27.54
C SER A 261 -5.00 26.32 28.90
N GLU A 262 -5.32 27.45 29.51
CA GLU A 262 -5.95 27.53 30.83
C GLU A 262 -7.25 28.34 30.72
N ASP A 263 -8.38 27.73 31.08
CA ASP A 263 -9.68 28.40 31.14
C ASP A 263 -10.51 27.87 32.33
N ASN A 264 -11.18 28.76 33.06
CA ASN A 264 -12.16 28.42 34.11
C ASN A 264 -11.75 27.26 35.06
N ASN A 265 -10.53 27.31 35.62
CA ASN A 265 -9.94 26.26 36.48
C ASN A 265 -9.71 24.90 35.80
N VAL A 266 -9.63 24.86 34.47
CA VAL A 266 -9.29 23.67 33.68
C VAL A 266 -8.00 23.95 32.90
N VAL A 267 -7.10 22.97 32.87
CA VAL A 267 -5.97 22.94 31.94
C VAL A 267 -6.34 22.00 30.80
N SER A 268 -6.31 22.52 29.57
CA SER A 268 -6.67 21.81 28.35
C SER A 268 -5.48 21.76 27.40
N TYR A 269 -5.18 20.58 26.85
CA TYR A 269 -4.04 20.38 25.95
C TYR A 269 -4.22 19.12 25.09
N ILE A 270 -3.51 19.06 23.97
CA ILE A 270 -3.54 17.96 23.01
C ILE A 270 -2.39 17.01 23.29
N ILE A 271 -2.68 15.71 23.28
CA ILE A 271 -1.68 14.65 23.37
C ILE A 271 -1.69 13.80 22.11
N ASN A 272 -0.54 13.20 21.82
CA ASN A 272 -0.40 12.22 20.76
C ASN A 272 -0.36 10.81 21.38
N GLU A 273 -1.49 10.10 21.31
CA GLU A 273 -1.69 8.79 21.92
C GLU A 273 -1.12 7.67 21.03
N ASP A 274 -0.32 6.78 21.61
CA ASP A 274 0.18 5.59 20.89
C ASP A 274 -0.84 4.43 21.00
N LYS A 275 -1.57 4.19 19.90
CA LYS A 275 -2.56 3.10 19.81
C LYS A 275 -1.98 1.87 19.13
N VAL A 276 -0.92 1.30 19.73
CA VAL A 276 -0.19 0.16 19.14
C VAL A 276 -1.08 -1.06 18.83
N ASP A 277 -2.14 -1.29 19.63
CA ASP A 277 -3.10 -2.38 19.40
C ASP A 277 -3.92 -2.19 18.11
N LYS A 278 -4.19 -0.93 17.73
CA LYS A 278 -4.86 -0.59 16.47
C LYS A 278 -3.89 -0.64 15.30
N THR A 279 -2.72 -0.01 15.45
CA THR A 279 -1.69 0.04 14.41
C THR A 279 -0.28 0.04 15.02
N SER A 280 0.52 -0.97 14.67
CA SER A 280 1.92 -1.06 15.07
C SER A 280 2.88 -0.39 14.08
N LYS A 281 2.36 0.23 13.00
CA LYS A 281 3.16 0.80 11.90
C LYS A 281 3.51 2.28 12.08
N VAL A 282 2.73 2.97 12.89
CA VAL A 282 2.93 4.37 13.26
C VAL A 282 3.03 4.46 14.77
N PHE A 283 3.59 5.56 15.25
CA PHE A 283 3.83 5.85 16.64
C PHE A 283 3.23 7.21 16.98
N ARG A 284 2.41 7.27 18.04
CA ARG A 284 1.78 8.52 18.53
C ARG A 284 1.14 9.36 17.40
N SER A 285 0.29 8.75 16.59
CA SER A 285 -0.39 9.39 15.45
C SER A 285 -1.82 9.83 15.72
N ASN A 286 -2.33 9.58 16.93
CA ASN A 286 -3.71 9.90 17.28
C ASN A 286 -3.76 11.04 18.30
N GLU A 287 -4.15 12.23 17.84
CA GLU A 287 -4.45 13.36 18.71
C GLU A 287 -5.63 13.07 19.65
N LYS A 288 -5.54 13.60 20.86
CA LYS A 288 -6.59 13.53 21.87
C LYS A 288 -6.52 14.76 22.77
N LEU A 289 -7.64 15.47 22.88
CA LEU A 289 -7.79 16.56 23.85
C LEU A 289 -7.90 15.98 25.26
N ILE A 290 -7.10 16.50 26.18
CA ILE A 290 -7.11 16.18 27.60
C ILE A 290 -7.52 17.43 28.37
N ASN A 291 -8.43 17.24 29.33
CA ASN A 291 -8.85 18.27 30.28
C ASN A 291 -8.56 17.76 31.69
N ILE A 292 -7.80 18.52 32.48
CA ILE A 292 -7.54 18.23 33.89
C ILE A 292 -7.92 19.42 34.76
N ASN A 293 -8.28 19.14 36.01
CA ASN A 293 -8.56 20.19 36.99
C ASN A 293 -7.27 20.98 37.31
N ASN A 294 -7.32 22.30 37.13
CA ASN A 294 -6.22 23.22 37.42
C ASN A 294 -6.12 23.51 38.92
N ASN A 295 -5.78 22.47 39.69
CA ASN A 295 -5.56 22.62 41.14
C ASN A 295 -4.31 23.48 41.42
N PRO A 296 -4.14 24.00 42.66
CA PRO A 296 -3.03 24.92 42.97
C PRO A 296 -1.63 24.39 42.63
N LEU A 297 -1.40 23.08 42.72
CA LEU A 297 -0.13 22.45 42.35
C LEU A 297 0.10 22.45 40.84
N ILE A 298 -0.90 22.01 40.06
CA ILE A 298 -0.84 22.02 38.59
C ILE A 298 -0.64 23.44 38.08
N LYS A 299 -1.44 24.40 38.59
CA LYS A 299 -1.35 25.80 38.20
C LYS A 299 0.06 26.33 38.34
N LYS A 300 0.71 26.09 39.48
CA LYS A 300 2.05 26.60 39.66
C LYS A 300 3.12 25.85 38.85
N ILE A 301 2.97 24.56 38.60
CA ILE A 301 3.87 23.85 37.67
C ILE A 301 3.78 24.45 36.27
N VAL A 302 2.56 24.75 35.81
CA VAL A 302 2.31 25.39 34.51
C VAL A 302 2.92 26.79 34.47
N GLU A 303 2.69 27.63 35.49
CA GLU A 303 3.31 28.97 35.60
C GLU A 303 4.85 28.89 35.54
N LEU A 304 5.46 28.00 36.32
CA LEU A 304 6.92 27.85 36.37
C LEU A 304 7.51 27.42 35.03
N LEU A 305 6.89 26.47 34.33
CA LEU A 305 7.38 26.01 33.03
C LEU A 305 7.10 27.01 31.91
N LYS A 306 6.10 27.90 32.06
CA LYS A 306 5.91 29.05 31.16
C LYS A 306 6.98 30.12 31.34
N GLU A 307 7.49 30.30 32.56
CA GLU A 307 8.53 31.29 32.89
C GLU A 307 9.96 30.83 32.55
N GLU A 308 10.31 29.59 32.90
CA GLU A 308 11.68 29.06 32.81
C GLU A 308 11.96 28.29 31.50
N GLU A 309 10.95 28.13 30.64
CA GLU A 309 10.90 27.29 29.41
C GLU A 309 11.15 25.78 29.63
N CYS A 310 12.10 25.40 30.50
CA CYS A 310 12.47 24.03 30.78
C CYS A 310 13.00 23.87 32.22
N LEU A 311 12.65 22.77 32.90
CA LEU A 311 13.12 22.44 34.26
C LEU A 311 13.80 21.08 34.31
N THR A 312 14.85 20.95 35.10
CA THR A 312 15.44 19.64 35.44
C THR A 312 14.49 18.81 36.30
N TYR A 313 14.60 17.48 36.26
CA TYR A 313 13.87 16.60 37.17
C TYR A 313 14.05 17.02 38.64
N ASN A 314 15.27 17.38 39.05
CA ASN A 314 15.56 17.77 40.42
C ASN A 314 14.83 19.06 40.83
N GLN A 315 14.73 20.06 39.94
CA GLN A 315 13.95 21.27 40.20
C GLN A 315 12.47 20.95 40.37
N LEU A 316 11.89 20.15 39.46
CA LEU A 316 10.50 19.69 39.56
C LEU A 316 10.26 18.87 40.83
N PHE A 317 11.19 17.97 41.16
CA PHE A 317 11.13 17.13 42.35
C PHE A 317 11.13 17.96 43.62
N LEU A 318 12.05 18.93 43.77
CA LEU A 318 12.08 19.82 44.93
C LEU A 318 10.78 20.63 45.06
N TYR A 319 10.22 21.09 43.94
CA TYR A 319 8.96 21.83 43.96
C TYR A 319 7.78 20.96 44.42
N VAL A 320 7.58 19.82 43.77
CA VAL A 320 6.48 18.88 44.04
C VAL A 320 6.60 18.26 45.44
N ASN A 321 7.83 17.97 45.89
CA ASN A 321 8.06 17.33 47.19
C ASN A 321 7.71 18.24 48.38
N LYS A 322 7.77 19.58 48.23
CA LYS A 322 7.29 20.52 49.26
C LYS A 322 5.81 20.30 49.63
N ILE A 323 5.03 19.75 48.71
CA ILE A 323 3.60 19.49 48.91
C ILE A 323 3.35 18.07 49.40
N PHE A 324 3.95 17.07 48.76
CA PHE A 324 3.70 15.66 49.11
C PHE A 324 4.46 15.18 50.34
N ASN A 325 5.60 15.81 50.68
CA ASN A 325 6.52 15.38 51.74
C ASN A 325 6.85 13.87 51.68
N SER A 326 7.00 13.34 50.47
CA SER A 326 7.23 11.91 50.22
C SER A 326 7.88 11.71 48.85
N SER A 327 9.13 11.25 48.84
CA SER A 327 9.89 11.03 47.61
C SER A 327 9.18 10.10 46.62
N THR A 328 8.56 9.03 47.12
CA THR A 328 7.84 8.05 46.28
C THR A 328 6.60 8.65 45.62
N LYS A 329 5.82 9.43 46.38
CA LYS A 329 4.63 10.12 45.84
C LYS A 329 5.03 11.22 44.85
N THR A 330 6.08 11.98 45.16
CA THR A 330 6.65 13.01 44.28
C THR A 330 7.09 12.41 42.95
N HIS A 331 7.90 11.34 42.98
CA HIS A 331 8.34 10.65 41.77
C HIS A 331 7.15 10.11 40.95
N SER A 332 6.21 9.44 41.61
CA SER A 332 5.00 8.90 40.97
C SER A 332 4.16 10.00 40.33
N PHE A 333 4.06 11.18 40.97
CA PHE A 333 3.33 12.32 40.43
C PHE A 333 4.00 12.89 39.18
N ILE A 334 5.32 13.14 39.22
CA ILE A 334 6.07 13.63 38.05
C ILE A 334 6.00 12.63 36.89
N LYS A 335 6.15 11.33 37.20
CA LYS A 335 5.99 10.26 36.20
C LYS A 335 4.59 10.30 35.59
N LYS A 336 3.56 10.53 36.40
CA LYS A 336 2.19 10.68 35.91
C LYS A 336 2.02 11.90 35.01
N LEU A 337 2.63 13.05 35.34
CA LEU A 337 2.60 14.25 34.49
C LEU A 337 3.22 14.00 33.10
N ASN A 338 4.33 13.27 33.05
CA ASN A 338 4.96 12.85 31.79
C ASN A 338 4.09 11.85 31.02
N GLN A 339 3.53 10.83 31.69
CA GLN A 339 2.64 9.84 31.08
C GLN A 339 1.38 10.46 30.46
N ILE A 340 0.81 11.50 31.10
CA ILE A 340 -0.33 12.24 30.54
C ILE A 340 0.10 13.36 29.59
N GLN A 341 1.39 13.47 29.28
CA GLN A 341 1.99 14.45 28.35
C GLN A 341 1.67 15.92 28.70
N LEU A 342 1.47 16.24 29.98
CA LEU A 342 1.39 17.64 30.42
C LEU A 342 2.79 18.27 30.38
N ILE A 343 3.77 17.52 30.85
CA ILE A 343 5.20 17.82 30.69
C ILE A 343 5.81 16.80 29.74
N LEU A 344 6.79 17.22 28.96
CA LEU A 344 7.47 16.39 27.97
C LEU A 344 8.99 16.47 28.20
N PRO A 345 9.73 15.35 28.06
CA PRO A 345 11.18 15.39 28.12
C PRO A 345 11.75 16.26 26.99
N ASN A 346 12.73 17.12 27.30
CA ASN A 346 13.40 17.99 26.32
C ASN A 346 14.45 17.26 25.48
N VAL A 347 14.23 15.96 25.21
CA VAL A 347 15.09 15.13 24.37
C VAL A 347 14.22 14.31 23.44
N CYS A 348 14.51 14.39 22.14
CA CYS A 348 13.78 13.69 21.11
C CYS A 348 14.75 13.06 20.09
N LEU A 349 14.25 12.06 19.36
CA LEU A 349 14.98 11.45 18.25
C LEU A 349 14.72 12.23 16.97
N ASP A 350 15.73 12.38 16.11
CA ASP A 350 15.50 12.72 14.70
C ASP A 350 14.73 11.56 14.02
N GLN A 351 13.45 11.81 13.72
CA GLN A 351 12.54 10.83 13.14
C GLN A 351 12.90 10.44 11.70
N GLN A 352 13.75 11.23 11.06
CA GLN A 352 14.21 11.06 9.69
C GLN A 352 15.68 10.65 9.60
N SER A 353 16.33 10.38 10.75
CA SER A 353 17.69 9.85 10.82
C SER A 353 17.88 8.67 9.88
N GLU A 354 19.04 8.57 9.23
CA GLU A 354 19.38 7.42 8.40
C GLU A 354 19.49 6.13 9.22
N ASN A 355 19.90 6.24 10.49
CA ASN A 355 19.98 5.16 11.45
C ASN A 355 19.44 5.58 12.83
N ILE A 356 18.16 5.26 13.08
CA ILE A 356 17.48 5.59 14.33
C ILE A 356 18.10 4.90 15.57
N ILE A 357 18.80 3.77 15.39
CA ILE A 357 19.48 3.09 16.50
C ILE A 357 20.67 3.93 16.97
N GLU A 358 21.50 4.38 16.03
CA GLU A 358 22.66 5.23 16.33
C GLU A 358 22.20 6.58 16.92
N GLU A 359 21.14 7.17 16.38
CA GLU A 359 20.50 8.37 16.95
C GLU A 359 20.07 8.13 18.41
N CYS A 360 19.36 7.03 18.68
CA CYS A 360 18.94 6.68 20.05
C CYS A 360 20.13 6.49 20.99
N ILE A 361 21.18 5.78 20.56
CA ILE A 361 22.39 5.57 21.35
C ILE A 361 23.08 6.90 21.64
N SER A 362 23.18 7.78 20.63
CA SER A 362 23.78 9.11 20.76
C SER A 362 23.02 9.99 21.75
N LYS A 363 21.68 10.06 21.65
CA LYS A 363 20.85 10.85 22.58
C LYS A 363 20.90 10.35 24.02
N MET A 364 21.07 9.05 24.20
CA MET A 364 21.17 8.43 25.52
C MET A 364 22.61 8.39 26.07
N ALA A 365 23.62 8.81 25.31
CA ALA A 365 25.03 8.68 25.70
C ALA A 365 25.40 9.45 26.97
N SER A 366 24.73 10.58 27.24
CA SER A 366 24.96 11.39 28.45
C SER A 366 24.29 10.83 29.72
N PHE A 367 23.46 9.78 29.59
CA PHE A 367 22.71 9.19 30.70
C PHE A 367 23.51 8.02 31.27
N ASP A 368 24.30 8.29 32.32
CA ASP A 368 25.15 7.27 32.95
C ASP A 368 24.36 6.32 33.88
N VAL A 369 23.44 5.57 33.29
CA VAL A 369 22.50 4.68 33.99
C VAL A 369 22.66 3.24 33.51
N GLY A 370 22.63 2.27 34.43
CA GLY A 370 22.79 0.86 34.10
C GLY A 370 21.78 0.35 33.07
N VAL A 371 20.52 0.79 33.17
CA VAL A 371 19.47 0.44 32.20
C VAL A 371 19.79 0.96 30.79
N VAL A 372 20.25 2.20 30.70
CA VAL A 372 20.62 2.84 29.44
C VAL A 372 21.79 2.09 28.79
N ARG A 373 22.86 1.82 29.54
CA ARG A 373 24.04 1.10 29.03
C ARG A 373 23.66 -0.26 28.44
N LYS A 374 22.79 -1.01 29.13
CA LYS A 374 22.35 -2.34 28.68
C LYS A 374 21.49 -2.27 27.42
N VAL A 375 20.52 -1.35 27.36
CA VAL A 375 19.65 -1.19 26.19
C VAL A 375 20.45 -0.68 24.99
N CYS A 376 21.34 0.31 25.17
CA CYS A 376 22.22 0.80 24.11
C CYS A 376 23.16 -0.30 23.58
N ALA A 377 23.71 -1.16 24.44
CA ALA A 377 24.51 -2.31 24.00
C ALA A 377 23.69 -3.29 23.15
N SER A 378 22.46 -3.58 23.58
CA SER A 378 21.52 -4.46 22.86
C SER A 378 21.13 -3.87 21.49
N LEU A 379 20.85 -2.56 21.45
CA LEU A 379 20.57 -1.81 20.23
C LEU A 379 21.78 -1.80 19.28
N SER A 380 23.00 -1.64 19.80
CA SER A 380 24.24 -1.73 19.01
C SER A 380 24.43 -3.12 18.40
N GLU A 381 24.10 -4.19 19.14
CA GLU A 381 24.15 -5.55 18.62
C GLU A 381 23.11 -5.78 17.51
N ILE A 382 21.89 -5.28 17.68
CA ILE A 382 20.87 -5.30 16.62
C ILE A 382 21.37 -4.57 15.36
N ASN A 383 22.02 -3.42 15.50
CA ASN A 383 22.57 -2.68 14.37
C ASN A 383 23.61 -3.50 13.59
N LYS A 384 24.49 -4.22 14.30
CA LYS A 384 25.45 -5.15 13.67
C LYS A 384 24.74 -6.26 12.88
N PHE A 385 23.69 -6.84 13.46
CA PHE A 385 22.89 -7.86 12.78
C PHE A 385 22.16 -7.33 11.54
N ILE A 386 21.66 -6.09 11.57
CA ILE A 386 21.04 -5.45 10.40
C ILE A 386 22.04 -5.25 9.27
N LEU A 387 23.26 -4.80 9.59
CA LEU A 387 24.33 -4.66 8.61
C LEU A 387 24.67 -6.01 7.96
N LEU A 388 24.79 -7.07 8.77
CA LEU A 388 25.06 -8.42 8.27
C LEU A 388 23.90 -8.99 7.42
N TYR A 389 22.65 -8.65 7.74
CA TYR A 389 21.47 -9.17 7.03
C TYR A 389 21.48 -8.84 5.53
N SER A 390 21.94 -7.64 5.17
CA SER A 390 21.84 -7.12 3.81
C SER A 390 22.55 -8.01 2.77
N ASP A 391 23.71 -8.55 3.14
CA ASP A 391 24.56 -9.39 2.29
C ASP A 391 24.50 -10.89 2.66
N ALA A 392 23.65 -11.26 3.62
CA ALA A 392 23.51 -12.63 4.11
C ALA A 392 22.74 -13.53 3.13
N SER A 393 23.10 -14.82 3.10
CA SER A 393 22.33 -15.87 2.44
C SER A 393 20.95 -16.05 3.09
N THR A 394 20.00 -16.69 2.41
CA THR A 394 18.64 -16.86 2.95
C THR A 394 18.59 -17.57 4.30
N ASP A 395 19.40 -18.62 4.50
CA ASP A 395 19.50 -19.31 5.79
C ASP A 395 20.08 -18.41 6.89
N GLN A 396 21.13 -17.65 6.55
CA GLN A 396 21.72 -16.70 7.48
C GLN A 396 20.74 -15.59 7.85
N ARG A 397 19.94 -15.10 6.90
CA ARG A 397 18.84 -14.14 7.15
C ARG A 397 17.84 -14.69 8.16
N ASN A 398 17.47 -15.98 8.05
CA ASN A 398 16.59 -16.64 9.03
C ASN A 398 17.20 -16.61 10.44
N ILE A 399 18.49 -16.95 10.57
CA ILE A 399 19.20 -16.97 11.85
C ILE A 399 19.29 -15.56 12.44
N ILE A 400 19.65 -14.57 11.62
CA ILE A 400 19.79 -13.17 12.03
C ILE A 400 18.46 -12.63 12.57
N LEU A 401 17.35 -12.86 11.87
CA LEU A 401 16.02 -12.43 12.34
C LEU A 401 15.66 -13.02 13.70
N SER A 402 15.95 -14.30 13.93
CA SER A 402 15.75 -14.94 15.24
C SER A 402 16.60 -14.29 16.33
N LYS A 403 17.87 -13.95 16.05
CA LYS A 403 18.74 -13.26 17.01
C LYS A 403 18.21 -11.87 17.37
N ILE A 404 17.86 -11.06 16.36
CA ILE A 404 17.29 -9.72 16.59
C ILE A 404 16.00 -9.83 17.43
N LYS A 405 15.12 -10.79 17.10
CA LYS A 405 13.88 -11.03 17.84
C LYS A 405 14.12 -11.35 19.30
N ASN A 406 15.10 -12.20 19.61
CA ASN A 406 15.44 -12.55 20.98
C ASN A 406 15.95 -11.33 21.76
N ILE A 407 16.83 -10.51 21.17
CA ILE A 407 17.32 -9.28 21.80
C ILE A 407 16.17 -8.32 22.11
N ILE A 408 15.19 -8.18 21.20
CA ILE A 408 14.01 -7.32 21.44
C ILE A 408 13.17 -7.85 22.61
N ILE A 409 13.00 -9.16 22.73
CA ILE A 409 12.28 -9.78 23.85
C ILE A 409 13.04 -9.51 25.17
N GLU A 410 14.37 -9.58 25.16
CA GLU A 410 15.20 -9.25 26.33
C GLU A 410 15.10 -7.77 26.73
N ILE A 411 15.11 -6.85 25.75
CA ILE A 411 14.86 -5.42 25.99
C ILE A 411 13.48 -5.22 26.61
N ALA A 412 12.44 -5.88 26.08
CA ALA A 412 11.08 -5.76 26.58
C ALA A 412 10.97 -6.22 28.04
N GLN A 413 11.55 -7.38 28.37
CA GLN A 413 11.61 -7.89 29.75
C GLN A 413 12.33 -6.93 30.68
N PHE A 414 13.46 -6.36 30.22
CA PHE A 414 14.27 -5.47 31.02
C PHE A 414 13.59 -4.13 31.31
N LEU A 415 12.87 -3.58 30.33
CA LEU A 415 12.05 -2.38 30.49
C LEU A 415 10.69 -2.66 31.15
N GLN A 416 10.38 -3.93 31.44
CA GLN A 416 9.09 -4.38 31.97
C GLN A 416 7.89 -3.95 31.11
N VAL A 417 8.06 -4.06 29.78
CA VAL A 417 7.04 -3.73 28.78
C VAL A 417 6.65 -4.95 27.98
N ASP A 418 5.37 -5.05 27.62
CA ASP A 418 4.88 -6.09 26.72
C ASP A 418 4.72 -5.50 25.31
N PHE A 419 5.63 -5.85 24.40
CA PHE A 419 5.48 -5.46 23.00
C PHE A 419 4.50 -6.38 22.28
N PRO A 420 3.49 -5.84 21.56
CA PRO A 420 2.54 -6.68 20.84
C PRO A 420 3.24 -7.59 19.83
N LYS A 421 2.75 -8.84 19.69
CA LYS A 421 3.29 -9.82 18.72
C LYS A 421 3.41 -9.27 17.30
N LYS A 422 2.49 -8.38 16.88
CA LYS A 422 2.54 -7.72 15.57
C LYS A 422 3.78 -6.84 15.40
N LEU A 423 4.24 -6.17 16.46
CA LEU A 423 5.46 -5.37 16.45
C LEU A 423 6.70 -6.28 16.42
N ILE A 424 6.72 -7.31 17.27
CA ILE A 424 7.82 -8.31 17.35
C ILE A 424 7.96 -9.13 16.05
N ASN A 425 6.90 -9.28 15.25
CA ASN A 425 6.97 -9.97 13.96
C ASN A 425 7.31 -9.04 12.78
N ASN A 426 7.35 -7.71 12.98
CA ASN A 426 7.67 -6.72 11.95
C ASN A 426 8.86 -5.86 12.41
N ILE A 427 10.02 -6.50 12.59
CA ILE A 427 11.19 -5.88 13.21
C ILE A 427 11.99 -5.04 12.22
N ILE A 428 12.12 -5.50 10.97
CA ILE A 428 12.89 -4.82 9.94
C ILE A 428 12.04 -4.59 8.69
N TYR A 429 12.38 -3.56 7.95
CA TYR A 429 11.90 -3.28 6.61
C TYR A 429 13.06 -3.46 5.63
N GLU A 430 12.76 -4.05 4.48
CA GLU A 430 13.73 -4.26 3.41
C GLU A 430 13.21 -3.64 2.12
N ASP A 431 14.03 -2.78 1.53
CA ASP A 431 13.84 -2.24 0.19
C ASP A 431 14.91 -2.86 -0.73
N SER A 432 14.46 -3.59 -1.76
CA SER A 432 15.35 -4.16 -2.78
C SER A 432 15.53 -3.14 -3.91
N ILE A 433 16.77 -2.71 -4.14
CA ILE A 433 17.11 -1.72 -5.16
C ILE A 433 17.88 -2.40 -6.29
N LEU A 434 17.42 -2.18 -7.52
CA LEU A 434 18.13 -2.62 -8.72
C LEU A 434 18.99 -1.45 -9.23
N TYR A 435 20.31 -1.64 -9.24
CA TYR A 435 21.22 -0.69 -9.84
C TYR A 435 21.40 -1.03 -11.32
N LYS A 436 20.95 -0.12 -12.18
CA LYS A 436 21.04 -0.14 -13.64
C LYS A 436 20.17 -1.18 -14.34
N ASN A 437 19.29 -0.68 -15.21
CA ASN A 437 18.53 -1.44 -16.20
C ASN A 437 18.72 -0.77 -17.58
N SER A 438 18.17 -1.35 -18.64
CA SER A 438 18.06 -0.62 -19.91
C SER A 438 17.25 0.65 -19.67
N ALA A 439 17.88 1.82 -19.90
CA ALA A 439 17.22 3.10 -19.75
C ALA A 439 15.98 3.16 -20.65
N GLU A 440 14.87 3.64 -20.10
CA GLU A 440 13.67 3.91 -20.89
C GLU A 440 13.92 5.18 -21.72
N LYS A 441 13.73 5.07 -23.04
CA LYS A 441 13.77 6.23 -23.94
C LYS A 441 12.45 6.96 -23.86
N LYS A 442 12.49 8.27 -23.73
CA LYS A 442 11.29 9.11 -23.67
C LYS A 442 10.43 8.95 -24.93
N GLU A 443 11.06 8.80 -26.09
CA GLU A 443 10.39 8.57 -27.38
C GLU A 443 9.47 7.35 -27.36
N ASP A 444 9.89 6.26 -26.70
CA ASP A 444 9.09 5.04 -26.56
C ASP A 444 7.81 5.27 -25.74
N TRP A 445 7.75 6.36 -24.96
CA TRP A 445 6.65 6.69 -24.07
C TRP A 445 5.78 7.84 -24.58
N GLU A 446 6.15 8.52 -25.67
CA GLU A 446 5.48 9.74 -26.12
C GLU A 446 3.97 9.58 -26.36
N ILE A 447 3.53 8.48 -26.98
CA ILE A 447 2.09 8.21 -27.18
C ILE A 447 1.38 8.09 -25.82
N THR A 448 1.97 7.34 -24.88
CA THR A 448 1.43 7.17 -23.53
C THR A 448 1.41 8.49 -22.77
N LEU A 449 2.47 9.27 -22.84
CA LEU A 449 2.59 10.58 -22.18
C LEU A 449 1.57 11.58 -22.72
N ASN A 450 1.34 11.60 -24.04
CA ASN A 450 0.31 12.44 -24.67
C ASN A 450 -1.11 12.04 -24.19
N ASN A 451 -1.39 10.74 -24.05
CA ASN A 451 -2.66 10.27 -23.51
C ASN A 451 -2.81 10.58 -22.01
N ILE A 452 -1.73 10.46 -21.23
CA ILE A 452 -1.71 10.86 -19.82
C ILE A 452 -2.00 12.34 -19.65
N GLU A 453 -1.45 13.20 -20.52
CA GLU A 453 -1.72 14.64 -20.51
C GLU A 453 -3.21 14.92 -20.75
N LEU A 454 -3.84 14.20 -21.68
CA LEU A 454 -5.30 14.30 -21.89
C LEU A 454 -6.08 13.86 -20.63
N LEU A 455 -5.66 12.79 -19.97
CA LEU A 455 -6.28 12.34 -18.72
C LEU A 455 -6.09 13.36 -17.58
N GLN A 456 -4.93 14.02 -17.49
CA GLN A 456 -4.70 15.10 -16.52
C GLN A 456 -5.66 16.28 -16.75
N LYS A 457 -6.03 16.59 -17.99
CA LYS A 457 -6.99 17.68 -18.28
C LYS A 457 -8.37 17.44 -17.67
N ILE A 458 -8.83 16.18 -17.60
CA ILE A 458 -10.15 15.84 -17.04
C ILE A 458 -10.12 15.44 -15.57
N SER A 459 -8.93 15.20 -14.98
CA SER A 459 -8.82 14.81 -13.57
C SER A 459 -9.49 15.77 -12.57
N PRO A 460 -9.58 17.11 -12.81
CA PRO A 460 -10.25 18.02 -11.88
C PRO A 460 -11.74 17.71 -11.65
N ILE A 461 -12.42 17.03 -12.60
CA ILE A 461 -13.82 16.60 -12.46
C ILE A 461 -13.99 15.61 -11.30
N PHE A 462 -12.92 14.87 -10.97
CA PHE A 462 -12.91 13.81 -9.97
C PHE A 462 -12.12 14.18 -8.70
N ASP A 463 -11.55 15.39 -8.63
CA ASP A 463 -10.71 15.80 -7.50
C ASP A 463 -11.56 16.28 -6.32
N ILE A 464 -11.81 15.37 -5.38
CA ILE A 464 -12.56 15.70 -4.16
C ILE A 464 -11.86 16.76 -3.29
N ARG A 465 -10.52 16.89 -3.36
CA ARG A 465 -9.77 17.88 -2.59
C ARG A 465 -10.10 19.29 -3.03
N PHE A 466 -10.41 19.48 -4.32
CA PHE A 466 -10.84 20.79 -4.81
C PHE A 466 -12.17 21.22 -4.18
N ARG A 467 -13.11 20.28 -4.00
CA ARG A 467 -14.35 20.56 -3.29
C ARG A 467 -14.10 20.94 -1.83
N TYR A 468 -13.22 20.21 -1.16
CA TYR A 468 -12.80 20.53 0.22
C TYR A 468 -12.17 21.92 0.30
N GLN A 469 -11.20 22.22 -0.57
CA GLN A 469 -10.52 23.53 -0.62
C GLN A 469 -11.48 24.67 -0.94
N SER A 470 -12.49 24.44 -1.77
CA SER A 470 -13.53 25.43 -2.06
C SER A 470 -14.38 25.75 -0.83
N ALA A 471 -14.74 24.72 -0.04
CA ALA A 471 -15.46 24.90 1.21
C ALA A 471 -14.58 25.58 2.29
N VAL A 472 -13.28 25.25 2.35
CA VAL A 472 -12.30 25.96 3.20
C VAL A 472 -12.23 27.44 2.81
N ALA A 473 -12.18 27.75 1.52
CA ALA A 473 -12.13 29.13 1.03
C ALA A 473 -13.41 29.92 1.35
N GLU A 474 -14.59 29.30 1.20
CA GLU A 474 -15.88 29.90 1.61
C GLU A 474 -15.90 30.24 3.10
N LEU A 475 -15.48 29.30 3.96
CA LEU A 475 -15.36 29.54 5.40
C LEU A 475 -14.33 30.62 5.74
N PHE A 476 -13.21 30.65 5.02
CA PHE A 476 -12.19 31.68 5.19
C PHE A 476 -12.75 33.07 4.88
N ILE A 477 -13.47 33.21 3.75
CA ILE A 477 -14.10 34.47 3.35
C ILE A 477 -15.20 34.89 4.33
N GLU A 478 -15.98 33.95 4.85
CA GLU A 478 -16.99 34.24 5.88
C GLU A 478 -16.36 34.79 7.17
N LYS A 479 -15.23 34.20 7.61
CA LYS A 479 -14.57 34.61 8.86
C LYS A 479 -13.73 35.88 8.72
N TYR A 480 -12.97 36.01 7.63
CA TYR A 480 -11.94 37.04 7.47
C TYR A 480 -12.24 38.04 6.34
N GLY A 481 -13.17 37.74 5.44
CA GLY A 481 -13.45 38.51 4.24
C GLY A 481 -12.52 38.18 3.07
N GLU A 482 -12.90 38.60 1.84
CA GLU A 482 -12.14 38.31 0.60
C GLU A 482 -10.69 38.84 0.60
N LYS A 483 -10.43 39.90 1.36
CA LYS A 483 -9.10 40.51 1.54
C LYS A 483 -8.57 40.33 2.96
N GLY A 484 -9.18 39.43 3.72
CA GLY A 484 -8.77 39.11 5.07
C GLY A 484 -7.43 38.40 5.13
N VAL A 485 -6.78 38.49 6.29
CA VAL A 485 -5.53 37.79 6.61
C VAL A 485 -5.76 37.00 7.89
N CYS A 486 -5.34 35.74 7.92
CA CYS A 486 -5.48 34.88 9.08
C CYS A 486 -4.19 34.91 9.90
N ASN A 487 -4.16 35.71 10.98
CA ASN A 487 -2.98 35.82 11.84
C ASN A 487 -2.82 34.64 12.83
N ASN A 488 -3.75 33.68 12.85
CA ASN A 488 -3.71 32.50 13.70
C ASN A 488 -4.23 31.28 12.93
N VAL A 489 -3.31 30.61 12.23
CA VAL A 489 -3.63 29.47 11.36
C VAL A 489 -4.09 28.27 12.17
N GLU A 490 -3.54 28.02 13.35
CA GLU A 490 -3.97 26.90 14.21
C GLU A 490 -5.42 27.04 14.68
N GLU A 491 -5.85 28.26 15.04
CA GLU A 491 -7.25 28.52 15.35
C GLU A 491 -8.14 28.25 14.14
N PHE A 492 -7.70 28.64 12.94
CA PHE A 492 -8.44 28.36 11.72
C PHE A 492 -8.52 26.85 11.42
N LEU A 493 -7.42 26.11 11.58
CA LEU A 493 -7.41 24.64 11.42
C LEU A 493 -8.39 23.96 12.38
N THR A 494 -8.52 24.46 13.60
CA THR A 494 -9.50 23.95 14.58
C THR A 494 -10.94 24.10 14.07
N LEU A 495 -11.25 25.22 13.41
CA LEU A 495 -12.55 25.45 12.77
C LEU A 495 -12.80 24.54 11.57
N LEU A 496 -11.74 24.07 10.90
CA LEU A 496 -11.84 23.14 9.77
C LEU A 496 -12.15 21.70 10.18
N LYS A 497 -12.04 21.36 11.46
CA LYS A 497 -12.19 19.97 11.93
C LYS A 497 -13.49 19.29 11.48
N PRO A 498 -14.69 19.89 11.58
CA PRO A 498 -15.92 19.26 11.10
C PRO A 498 -15.89 18.99 9.58
N LEU A 499 -15.31 19.92 8.83
CA LEU A 499 -15.16 19.81 7.38
C LEU A 499 -14.15 18.71 7.02
N PHE A 500 -13.04 18.60 7.76
CA PHE A 500 -12.05 17.55 7.60
C PHE A 500 -12.59 16.17 7.97
N ASP A 501 -13.35 16.06 9.06
CA ASP A 501 -14.03 14.83 9.46
C ASP A 501 -15.01 14.34 8.37
N GLU A 502 -15.73 15.26 7.73
CA GLU A 502 -16.58 14.94 6.59
C GLU A 502 -15.75 14.54 5.35
N TYR A 503 -14.65 15.24 5.08
CA TYR A 503 -13.71 14.88 4.01
C TYR A 503 -13.16 13.45 4.20
N LEU A 504 -12.79 13.04 5.41
CA LEU A 504 -12.35 11.67 5.69
C LEU A 504 -13.42 10.62 5.38
N ARG A 505 -14.71 10.95 5.51
CA ARG A 505 -15.81 10.05 5.12
C ARG A 505 -15.90 9.84 3.61
N THR A 506 -15.36 10.75 2.80
CA THR A 506 -15.29 10.57 1.33
C THR A 506 -14.36 9.43 0.91
N LEU A 507 -13.51 8.95 1.82
CA LEU A 507 -12.72 7.73 1.62
C LEU A 507 -13.58 6.46 1.66
N ILE A 508 -14.81 6.54 2.18
CA ILE A 508 -15.79 5.46 2.15
C ILE A 508 -16.46 5.44 0.76
N PRO A 509 -16.36 4.34 0.01
CA PRO A 509 -16.94 4.24 -1.33
C PRO A 509 -18.44 4.57 -1.34
N GLY A 510 -18.86 5.46 -2.24
CA GLY A 510 -20.25 5.87 -2.41
C GLY A 510 -20.73 6.99 -1.49
N TYR A 511 -19.90 7.49 -0.57
CA TYR A 511 -20.24 8.67 0.22
C TYR A 511 -20.14 9.94 -0.64
N GLU A 512 -21.24 10.68 -0.75
CA GLU A 512 -21.26 12.00 -1.38
C GLU A 512 -21.25 13.08 -0.30
N PRO A 513 -20.22 13.95 -0.25
CA PRO A 513 -20.12 14.99 0.75
C PRO A 513 -21.13 16.12 0.52
N LYS A 514 -21.45 16.85 1.57
CA LYS A 514 -22.34 18.03 1.57
C LYS A 514 -21.57 19.34 1.53
N PHE A 515 -20.35 19.38 2.06
CA PHE A 515 -19.55 20.62 2.04
C PHE A 515 -19.40 21.22 0.63
N GLY A 516 -19.49 22.55 0.53
CA GLY A 516 -19.39 23.27 -0.74
C GLY A 516 -20.46 22.91 -1.77
N GLU A 517 -21.53 22.19 -1.43
CA GLU A 517 -22.58 21.77 -2.40
C GLU A 517 -23.30 22.96 -3.05
N ASN A 518 -23.36 24.09 -2.34
CA ASN A 518 -24.07 25.28 -2.80
C ASN A 518 -23.26 26.13 -3.77
N LEU A 519 -21.94 25.95 -3.81
CA LEU A 519 -21.01 26.68 -4.66
C LEU A 519 -21.27 26.39 -6.14
N ALA A 520 -21.39 27.46 -6.95
CA ALA A 520 -21.78 27.36 -8.35
C ALA A 520 -20.80 26.49 -9.18
N HIS A 521 -19.49 26.62 -8.94
CA HIS A 521 -18.48 25.82 -9.62
C HIS A 521 -18.52 24.34 -9.21
N ILE A 522 -18.85 24.03 -7.95
CA ILE A 522 -19.04 22.63 -7.49
C ILE A 522 -20.28 22.01 -8.11
N LYS A 523 -21.40 22.75 -8.20
CA LYS A 523 -22.60 22.29 -8.94
C LYS A 523 -22.28 21.99 -10.40
N LYS A 524 -21.48 22.85 -11.05
CA LYS A 524 -21.03 22.62 -12.43
C LYS A 524 -20.19 21.34 -12.55
N ILE A 525 -19.22 21.15 -11.66
CA ILE A 525 -18.39 19.94 -11.62
C ILE A 525 -19.21 18.68 -11.37
N ASN A 526 -20.15 18.70 -10.44
CA ASN A 526 -21.03 17.55 -10.17
C ASN A 526 -21.88 17.18 -11.39
N LYS A 527 -22.38 18.17 -12.14
CA LYS A 527 -23.09 17.94 -13.40
C LYS A 527 -22.18 17.30 -14.46
N LEU A 528 -20.93 17.77 -14.57
CA LEU A 528 -19.94 17.21 -15.48
C LEU A 528 -19.56 15.77 -15.09
N LYS A 529 -19.30 15.51 -13.79
CA LYS A 529 -19.04 14.18 -13.24
C LYS A 529 -20.18 13.22 -13.60
N LYS A 530 -21.43 13.60 -13.32
CA LYS A 530 -22.60 12.79 -13.67
C LYS A 530 -22.68 12.51 -15.17
N SER A 531 -22.54 13.54 -16.01
CA SER A 531 -22.57 13.38 -17.47
C SER A 531 -21.48 12.44 -17.96
N PHE A 532 -20.26 12.53 -17.39
CA PHE A 532 -19.15 11.63 -17.72
C PHE A 532 -19.44 10.18 -17.29
N MET A 533 -20.00 9.99 -16.09
CA MET A 533 -20.38 8.66 -15.59
C MET A 533 -21.47 8.03 -16.47
N ASP A 534 -22.47 8.79 -16.90
CA ASP A 534 -23.56 8.31 -17.75
C ASP A 534 -23.04 7.95 -19.15
N GLU A 535 -22.17 8.78 -19.74
CA GLU A 535 -21.65 8.60 -21.10
C GLU A 535 -20.59 7.49 -21.20
N PHE A 536 -19.64 7.42 -20.27
CA PHE A 536 -18.46 6.54 -20.42
C PHE A 536 -18.36 5.41 -19.41
N ILE A 537 -18.91 5.54 -18.21
CA ILE A 537 -18.74 4.52 -17.16
C ILE A 537 -19.92 3.55 -17.13
N SER A 538 -21.15 4.07 -17.16
CA SER A 538 -22.38 3.26 -17.13
C SER A 538 -22.46 2.20 -18.24
N PRO A 539 -22.01 2.45 -19.49
CA PRO A 539 -21.98 1.42 -20.52
C PRO A 539 -21.03 0.24 -20.23
N THR A 540 -20.01 0.43 -19.38
CA THR A 540 -19.04 -0.63 -19.05
C THR A 540 -19.62 -1.70 -18.12
N ASN A 541 -20.73 -1.41 -17.43
CA ASN A 541 -21.42 -2.36 -16.54
C ASN A 541 -21.91 -3.63 -17.26
N ASN A 542 -22.10 -3.58 -18.57
CA ASN A 542 -22.49 -4.73 -19.41
C ASN A 542 -21.28 -5.48 -20.00
N GLY A 543 -20.06 -5.20 -19.54
CA GLY A 543 -18.82 -5.78 -20.05
C GLY A 543 -18.31 -5.15 -21.36
N ASN A 544 -18.88 -4.01 -21.77
CA ASN A 544 -18.47 -3.33 -22.99
C ASN A 544 -17.22 -2.47 -22.76
N ASN A 545 -16.29 -2.51 -23.71
CA ASN A 545 -15.18 -1.55 -23.76
C ASN A 545 -15.69 -0.20 -24.25
N VAL A 546 -15.28 0.87 -23.56
CA VAL A 546 -15.59 2.25 -23.95
C VAL A 546 -14.30 2.94 -24.38
N CYS A 547 -14.38 3.65 -25.51
CA CYS A 547 -13.28 4.47 -26.01
C CYS A 547 -13.58 5.94 -25.72
N ILE A 548 -12.65 6.60 -25.03
CA ILE A 548 -12.68 8.04 -24.81
C ILE A 548 -11.60 8.65 -25.69
N ASN A 549 -12.01 9.42 -26.69
CA ASN A 549 -11.07 10.01 -27.64
C ASN A 549 -10.71 11.45 -27.21
N LYS A 550 -9.71 12.03 -27.88
CA LYS A 550 -9.23 13.39 -27.59
C LYS A 550 -10.34 14.46 -27.67
N LYS A 551 -11.26 14.37 -28.62
CA LYS A 551 -12.37 15.33 -28.78
C LYS A 551 -13.34 15.28 -27.60
N ASP A 552 -13.58 14.08 -27.06
CA ASP A 552 -14.40 13.91 -25.87
C ASP A 552 -13.76 14.62 -24.67
N ILE A 553 -12.46 14.38 -24.43
CA ILE A 553 -11.69 15.04 -23.37
C ILE A 553 -11.73 16.57 -23.52
N GLU A 554 -11.49 17.08 -24.72
CA GLU A 554 -11.51 18.52 -25.00
C GLU A 554 -12.89 19.15 -24.78
N ARG A 555 -13.97 18.43 -25.09
CA ARG A 555 -15.35 18.86 -24.80
C ARG A 555 -15.58 19.05 -23.30
N TYR A 556 -15.17 18.08 -22.48
CA TYR A 556 -15.28 18.20 -21.02
C TYR A 556 -14.35 19.28 -20.46
N TYR A 557 -13.11 19.33 -20.94
CA TYR A 557 -12.13 20.31 -20.47
C TYR A 557 -12.61 21.75 -20.69
N LYS A 558 -13.25 22.07 -21.82
CA LYS A 558 -13.83 23.40 -22.06
C LYS A 558 -14.82 23.81 -20.97
N GLU A 559 -15.62 22.87 -20.47
CA GLU A 559 -16.63 23.13 -19.45
C GLU A 559 -16.09 23.23 -18.02
N ILE A 560 -14.88 22.72 -17.75
CA ILE A 560 -14.26 22.83 -16.42
C ILE A 560 -14.07 24.34 -16.07
N PRO A 561 -14.51 24.80 -14.87
CA PRO A 561 -14.32 26.18 -14.42
C PRO A 561 -12.85 26.61 -14.44
N GLN A 562 -12.59 27.89 -14.71
CA GLN A 562 -11.24 28.42 -14.89
C GLN A 562 -10.41 28.34 -13.59
N GLU A 563 -11.07 28.47 -12.44
CA GLU A 563 -10.49 28.38 -11.11
C GLU A 563 -9.82 27.01 -10.85
N LEU A 564 -10.29 25.95 -11.51
CA LEU A 564 -9.66 24.63 -11.45
C LEU A 564 -8.50 24.52 -12.44
N LYS A 565 -8.61 25.17 -13.60
CA LYS A 565 -7.59 25.12 -14.67
C LYS A 565 -6.33 25.88 -14.32
N SER A 566 -6.45 26.96 -13.53
CA SER A 566 -5.32 27.82 -13.15
C SER A 566 -4.40 27.21 -12.09
N ARG A 567 -4.71 26.02 -11.57
CA ARG A 567 -3.93 25.39 -10.51
C ARG A 567 -2.76 24.59 -11.07
N THR A 568 -1.62 24.69 -10.41
CA THR A 568 -0.52 23.75 -10.65
C THR A 568 -0.99 22.35 -10.28
N SER A 569 -0.97 21.44 -11.26
CA SER A 569 -1.31 20.03 -11.06
C SER A 569 -0.07 19.18 -11.30
N SER A 570 0.27 18.34 -10.33
CA SER A 570 1.33 17.34 -10.45
C SER A 570 0.76 15.99 -10.05
N HIS A 571 1.06 14.95 -10.83
CA HIS A 571 0.53 13.60 -10.62
C HIS A 571 1.63 12.54 -10.81
N SER A 572 1.57 11.48 -10.01
CA SER A 572 2.36 10.26 -10.19
C SER A 572 1.48 9.20 -10.86
N PHE A 573 1.78 8.84 -12.11
CA PHE A 573 1.06 7.79 -12.84
C PHE A 573 1.77 6.45 -12.73
N PHE A 574 1.07 5.43 -12.24
CA PHE A 574 1.57 4.06 -12.14
C PHE A 574 1.13 3.28 -13.37
N VAL A 575 2.05 3.08 -14.33
CA VAL A 575 1.74 2.53 -15.64
C VAL A 575 2.42 1.17 -15.86
N GLN A 576 1.68 0.21 -16.41
CA GLN A 576 2.21 -1.05 -16.94
C GLN A 576 2.05 -1.06 -18.46
N LYS A 577 3.17 -1.13 -19.18
CA LYS A 577 3.18 -1.12 -20.65
C LYS A 577 3.43 -2.54 -21.19
N THR A 578 2.64 -2.94 -22.17
CA THR A 578 2.86 -4.18 -22.95
C THR A 578 3.98 -3.97 -23.97
N ARG A 579 4.67 -5.04 -24.39
CA ARG A 579 5.72 -4.98 -25.42
C ARG A 579 5.15 -5.30 -26.80
N GLY A 580 5.70 -4.70 -27.86
CA GLY A 580 5.35 -4.96 -29.26
C GLY A 580 4.76 -3.74 -30.00
N GLU A 581 4.49 -3.90 -31.29
CA GLU A 581 4.03 -2.82 -32.19
C GLU A 581 2.69 -2.20 -31.76
N ASN A 582 1.82 -2.98 -31.09
CA ASN A 582 0.54 -2.51 -30.54
C ASN A 582 0.62 -2.35 -29.01
N SER A 583 1.66 -1.67 -28.51
CA SER A 583 1.85 -1.53 -27.07
C SER A 583 0.70 -0.75 -26.41
N LEU A 584 -0.07 -1.44 -25.59
CA LEU A 584 -1.04 -0.84 -24.66
C LEU A 584 -0.36 -0.45 -23.35
N ALA A 585 -0.85 0.63 -22.74
CA ALA A 585 -0.46 1.09 -21.42
C ALA A 585 -1.65 1.02 -20.46
N ILE A 586 -1.49 0.31 -19.35
CA ILE A 586 -2.49 0.17 -18.29
C ILE A 586 -2.13 1.12 -17.16
N ILE A 587 -3.00 2.07 -16.86
CA ILE A 587 -2.85 2.95 -15.70
C ILE A 587 -3.50 2.25 -14.51
N ASN A 588 -2.67 1.83 -13.56
CA ASN A 588 -3.13 1.16 -12.35
C ASN A 588 -3.64 2.16 -11.33
N GLN A 589 -2.89 3.25 -11.11
CA GLN A 589 -3.15 4.22 -10.06
C GLN A 589 -2.65 5.60 -10.48
N VAL A 590 -3.32 6.63 -9.99
CA VAL A 590 -2.93 8.03 -10.13
C VAL A 590 -2.92 8.63 -8.73
N TYR A 591 -1.77 9.15 -8.33
CA TYR A 591 -1.62 9.86 -7.07
C TYR A 591 -1.19 11.30 -7.32
N ILE A 592 -1.18 12.09 -6.25
CA ILE A 592 -0.50 13.38 -6.25
C ILE A 592 0.99 13.21 -6.64
N GLY A 593 1.51 14.22 -7.32
CA GLY A 593 2.87 14.24 -7.86
C GLY A 593 3.86 14.83 -6.87
N TYR A 594 4.52 15.92 -7.28
CA TYR A 594 5.56 16.61 -6.49
C TYR A 594 6.72 15.70 -6.07
N THR A 595 6.99 14.68 -6.88
CA THR A 595 8.06 13.69 -6.68
C THR A 595 7.90 12.82 -5.43
N GLU A 596 6.75 12.86 -4.74
CA GLU A 596 6.51 12.19 -3.45
C GLU A 596 6.90 10.70 -3.46
N PHE A 597 6.51 9.96 -4.50
CA PHE A 597 6.82 8.52 -4.58
C PHE A 597 8.29 8.21 -4.91
N PHE A 598 9.08 9.19 -5.31
CA PHE A 598 10.53 9.05 -5.49
C PHE A 598 11.25 9.20 -4.16
N THR A 599 10.82 10.14 -3.30
CA THR A 599 11.60 10.65 -2.16
C THR A 599 12.07 9.54 -1.22
N ARG A 600 11.20 8.56 -0.94
CA ARG A 600 11.54 7.39 -0.10
C ARG A 600 12.79 6.63 -0.57
N PHE A 601 12.99 6.52 -1.88
CA PHE A 601 14.08 5.73 -2.45
C PHE A 601 15.35 6.55 -2.66
N LEU A 602 15.28 7.89 -2.61
CA LEU A 602 16.41 8.75 -2.95
C LEU A 602 17.61 8.60 -2.03
N ASN A 603 17.40 8.19 -0.77
CA ASN A 603 18.49 7.91 0.18
C ASN A 603 19.39 6.74 -0.26
N TYR A 604 18.95 5.91 -1.22
CA TYR A 604 19.75 4.83 -1.79
C TYR A 604 20.58 5.28 -3.00
N TYR A 605 20.39 6.51 -3.47
CA TYR A 605 21.07 7.07 -4.65
C TYR A 605 22.03 8.19 -4.27
N GLN A 606 22.85 8.62 -5.24
CA GLN A 606 23.78 9.73 -5.05
C GLN A 606 23.04 11.04 -4.77
N LYS A 607 23.62 11.92 -3.95
CA LYS A 607 23.06 13.24 -3.61
C LYS A 607 22.73 14.13 -4.82
N SER A 608 23.37 13.88 -5.97
CA SER A 608 23.06 14.55 -7.25
C SER A 608 21.61 14.36 -7.69
N TYR A 609 21.02 13.17 -7.47
CA TYR A 609 19.60 12.89 -7.78
C TYR A 609 18.67 13.76 -6.94
N ILE A 610 18.95 13.86 -5.63
CA ILE A 610 18.19 14.69 -4.69
C ILE A 610 18.23 16.16 -5.12
N ASN A 611 19.44 16.68 -5.38
CA ASN A 611 19.63 18.07 -5.79
C ASN A 611 18.94 18.38 -7.13
N SER A 612 18.99 17.44 -8.08
CA SER A 612 18.31 17.58 -9.37
C SER A 612 16.79 17.65 -9.23
N LEU A 613 16.20 16.78 -8.40
CA LEU A 613 14.76 16.79 -8.12
C LEU A 613 14.31 18.06 -7.37
N LYS A 614 15.10 18.52 -6.37
CA LYS A 614 14.85 19.81 -5.70
C LYS A 614 14.82 20.96 -6.70
N ARG A 615 15.84 21.03 -7.57
CA ARG A 615 15.92 22.04 -8.62
C ARG A 615 14.72 21.96 -9.56
N HIS A 616 14.33 20.76 -9.98
CA HIS A 616 13.15 20.55 -10.82
C HIS A 616 11.86 21.06 -10.18
N LEU A 617 11.64 20.73 -8.90
CA LEU A 617 10.47 21.22 -8.16
C LEU A 617 10.47 22.75 -8.11
N LYS A 618 11.58 23.36 -7.69
CA LYS A 618 11.70 24.82 -7.56
C LYS A 618 11.54 25.54 -8.90
N GLU A 619 12.30 25.15 -9.92
CA GLU A 619 12.39 25.88 -11.18
C GLU A 619 11.26 25.56 -12.17
N LYS A 620 10.71 24.34 -12.15
CA LYS A 620 9.73 23.90 -13.17
C LYS A 620 8.33 23.73 -12.61
N VAL A 621 8.19 23.31 -11.35
CA VAL A 621 6.85 23.07 -10.77
C VAL A 621 6.33 24.31 -10.06
N PHE A 622 7.20 25.01 -9.33
CA PHE A 622 6.85 26.22 -8.57
C PHE A 622 7.31 27.52 -9.24
N ASP A 623 7.92 27.48 -10.44
CA ASP A 623 8.38 28.64 -11.22
C ASP A 623 9.28 29.64 -10.45
N ASN A 624 10.05 29.17 -9.45
CA ASN A 624 10.77 29.99 -8.47
C ASN A 624 9.90 30.94 -7.63
N ASP A 625 8.58 30.82 -7.70
CA ASP A 625 7.64 31.58 -6.89
C ASP A 625 7.43 30.88 -5.55
N GLY A 626 7.79 31.57 -4.47
CA GLY A 626 7.55 31.14 -3.11
C GLY A 626 8.63 30.24 -2.50
N VAL A 627 8.33 29.74 -1.31
CA VAL A 627 9.20 28.94 -0.46
C VAL A 627 8.59 27.54 -0.31
N THR A 628 9.37 26.49 -0.46
CA THR A 628 8.90 25.12 -0.22
C THR A 628 9.08 24.74 1.25
N ILE A 629 7.96 24.44 1.91
CA ILE A 629 7.92 23.99 3.31
C ILE A 629 7.45 22.53 3.32
N GLU A 630 8.18 21.64 3.99
CA GLU A 630 7.84 20.22 4.11
C GLU A 630 7.26 19.88 5.49
N LEU A 631 6.25 19.00 5.50
CA LEU A 631 5.81 18.31 6.72
C LEU A 631 6.58 16.99 6.81
N SER A 632 7.62 16.96 7.64
CA SER A 632 8.61 15.86 7.62
C SER A 632 8.38 14.77 8.67
N SER A 633 7.31 14.85 9.46
CA SER A 633 7.02 13.84 10.49
C SER A 633 6.88 12.44 9.88
N SER A 634 7.73 11.50 10.29
CA SER A 634 7.60 10.10 9.86
C SER A 634 6.60 9.33 10.72
N MET A 635 6.33 9.82 11.94
CA MET A 635 5.59 9.09 12.99
C MET A 635 6.13 7.66 13.18
N GLY A 636 7.43 7.48 12.95
CA GLY A 636 8.12 6.19 12.96
C GLY A 636 7.76 5.24 11.82
N PHE A 637 6.92 5.63 10.86
CA PHE A 637 6.59 4.78 9.72
C PHE A 637 7.70 4.85 8.68
N ASN A 638 8.45 3.75 8.52
CA ASN A 638 9.61 3.67 7.62
C ASN A 638 9.34 4.08 6.16
N ALA A 639 8.08 4.00 5.69
CA ALA A 639 7.72 4.44 4.34
C ALA A 639 7.77 5.97 4.15
N ASN A 640 7.71 6.73 5.24
CA ASN A 640 7.77 8.19 5.25
C ASN A 640 9.21 8.70 5.43
N LEU A 641 10.22 7.82 5.44
CA LEU A 641 11.61 8.24 5.50
C LEU A 641 12.06 8.78 4.15
N HIS A 642 12.59 9.99 4.12
CA HIS A 642 13.09 10.64 2.92
C HIS A 642 14.17 11.68 3.25
N PRO A 643 15.05 12.05 2.30
CA PRO A 643 15.93 13.20 2.50
C PRO A 643 15.08 14.48 2.58
N ALA A 644 15.58 15.53 3.22
CA ALA A 644 14.91 16.83 3.21
C ALA A 644 14.73 17.29 1.75
N MET A 645 13.51 17.55 1.33
CA MET A 645 13.13 18.00 -0.02
C MET A 645 12.75 19.49 -0.04
N GLY A 646 12.13 19.97 1.05
CA GLY A 646 11.83 21.39 1.25
C GLY A 646 13.06 22.26 1.61
N GLU A 647 12.85 23.58 1.60
CA GLU A 647 13.80 24.58 2.10
C GLU A 647 13.66 24.73 3.62
N TYR A 648 12.43 24.60 4.12
CA TYR A 648 12.08 24.67 5.54
C TYR A 648 11.22 23.48 5.95
N GLU A 649 11.25 23.14 7.22
CA GLU A 649 10.31 22.21 7.85
C GLU A 649 9.19 22.99 8.56
N LEU A 650 7.95 22.50 8.47
CA LEU A 650 6.82 23.11 9.19
C LEU A 650 6.84 22.70 10.67
N GLU A 651 6.84 23.69 11.56
CA GLU A 651 6.74 23.51 13.01
C GLU A 651 5.29 23.76 13.46
N MET A 652 4.69 22.79 14.15
CA MET A 652 3.32 22.86 14.67
C MET A 652 3.33 22.66 16.19
N SER A 653 2.40 23.29 16.91
CA SER A 653 2.39 23.23 18.38
C SER A 653 2.17 21.82 18.93
N ASP A 654 1.49 20.94 18.19
CA ASP A 654 1.19 19.56 18.56
C ASP A 654 2.11 18.51 17.90
N PHE A 655 3.00 18.92 16.98
CA PHE A 655 3.94 18.02 16.32
C PHE A 655 5.38 18.55 16.40
N PRO A 656 6.29 17.81 17.07
CA PRO A 656 7.69 18.19 17.08
C PRO A 656 8.29 18.09 15.68
N LEU A 657 9.31 18.91 15.43
CA LEU A 657 10.14 18.78 14.23
C LEU A 657 10.66 17.35 14.11
N ALA A 658 10.54 16.79 12.92
CA ALA A 658 11.04 15.48 12.58
C ALA A 658 12.56 15.48 12.42
N ARG A 659 13.15 16.61 12.02
CA ARG A 659 14.59 16.80 11.85
C ARG A 659 15.13 17.75 12.88
N GLN A 660 16.40 17.56 13.26
CA GLN A 660 17.12 18.59 14.01
C GLN A 660 17.68 19.63 13.04
N THR A 661 16.80 20.52 12.58
CA THR A 661 17.11 21.60 11.63
C THR A 661 16.97 22.97 12.28
N CYS A 662 17.78 23.93 11.83
CA CYS A 662 17.61 25.36 12.17
C CYS A 662 16.68 26.08 11.18
N ASN A 663 16.29 25.42 10.09
CA ASN A 663 15.39 25.97 9.07
C ASN A 663 13.98 25.42 9.29
N SER A 664 13.27 25.94 10.28
CA SER A 664 11.83 25.71 10.48
C SER A 664 11.02 26.99 10.27
N ILE A 665 9.75 26.83 9.96
CA ILE A 665 8.75 27.91 9.93
C ILE A 665 7.60 27.48 10.83
N LYS A 666 7.21 28.34 11.79
CA LYS A 666 6.05 28.05 12.63
C LYS A 666 4.78 28.18 11.82
N ILE A 667 3.81 27.32 12.06
CA ILE A 667 2.55 27.33 11.33
C ILE A 667 1.80 28.67 11.43
N ASN A 668 1.93 29.39 12.54
CA ASN A 668 1.33 30.72 12.73
C ASN A 668 2.15 31.87 12.11
N ASP A 669 3.35 31.58 11.56
CA ASP A 669 4.07 32.53 10.71
C ASP A 669 3.56 32.48 9.26
N LEU A 670 2.67 31.52 8.94
CA LEU A 670 1.89 31.49 7.70
C LEU A 670 0.66 32.40 7.86
N SER A 671 0.27 33.15 6.82
CA SER A 671 -0.81 34.16 6.86
C SER A 671 -1.82 34.05 5.74
#